data_AF-A0A8D1HHS0-F1
#
_entry.id   AF-A0A8D1HHS0-F1
#
_cell.length_a   1.000
_cell.length_b   1.000
_cell.length_c   1.000
_cell.angle_alpha   90.00
_cell.angle_beta   90.00
_cell.angle_gamma   90.00
#
_symmetry.space_group_name_H-M   'P 1'
#
loop_
_entity.id
_entity.type
_entity.pdbx_description
1 polymer ?
#
loop_
_entity_poly.entity_id
_entity_poly.type
_entity_poly.pdbx_seq_one_letter_code
_entity_poly.pdbx_strand_id
1 'polypeptide(L)'
;MASKEKNPFLEEPDAGGAPGGPRAAEHVAPGAASAPTAERADRWTPEKEQACSAQLKEQLQREQNQETVHPGLAAKMTEERRERERTSTAEQDKRETSGGEKVLLKQHIKKLQHKLVNQENVFQGFRAKMTLEIRERKKLLRNMDERIEAIESFLGITKKRKKCCVKNGDPLRDAEKSPAGAGEPANLEAAQREKELLLQKMMELERRLDDHERILEELRGRMTDGGREMKTTSAGDKGEASAFPGREKELLEQHAKALQQDLEDQEEAFRRFRAQMIEEIREIETAQRQMDERIKILEEILLGYQVAMASALNMTDPICLIENNNELLSVNQEALEILEKISQPVVVVAIVGLYRTGKSYLMNRLAGQNHGFRVGSTVQSETKGIWMWCVPHPSKPDRTLVLLDTEGLGDVEKGDSKNDSWIFALAVLLSSVFVYNSTNTINHQALEQLHYVTELTELIRTKSSSENDGVEDCTEFVSFFPDFIWIVRDFTLDLKLHGHPVTEDEYLENALKLIPGNNPKAQISNLPRECIRNFFPKRKCFVFDRPTDKKNLLASIENVSEDQLDPDFLEQANNFCSYIFTNAKTKTLSDGIPVTGKRLGTLVVAYMDAINTGDVPCLENAVATLAQLENSAAMQKAADHYSEQMAQRLDLPADTYLELLEVHADCECEAIAVFMEHSFKDDTQEFQKMLVEIIKNKKEGFVLQNEEASAKYCQEKLDQLSETLVECISAGMFSVPGGHELYRRAKQRLEWDYCHVLRKGVQADKVLQRFLQAQVATEKSILQTDKALTDGQKAIAEERARKEAAEKAQERLKQELLNQKLQEQEQQLAAQKGSFQENIDQLRKKLERELEYRLREQNMMLERKLKTQEVLLGKVFERRSEKMNAEIDHLRNIIAGTDSDDTHWVVKAFVNFVIRIISAIFPRNTSTLFVRNTMYVFWLRGFFWGAFFHFLFFWVCNLIFYICFYYYS
;
A
#
# COMPACT_ATOMS: atom_id res chain seq x y z
N MET A 1 -60.56 14.24 39.32
CA MET A 1 -61.01 15.64 39.33
C MET A 1 -60.74 16.24 37.96
N ALA A 2 -61.83 16.58 37.27
CA ALA A 2 -62.05 17.52 36.17
C ALA A 2 -60.92 17.98 35.21
N SER A 3 -61.07 17.58 33.94
CA SER A 3 -61.39 18.43 32.77
C SER A 3 -60.36 19.42 32.16
N LYS A 4 -60.06 19.20 30.86
CA LYS A 4 -60.27 20.11 29.70
C LYS A 4 -59.82 19.37 28.42
N GLU A 5 -60.71 18.88 27.55
CA GLU A 5 -61.45 19.60 26.47
C GLU A 5 -60.51 20.33 25.48
N LYS A 6 -60.62 20.28 24.15
CA LYS A 6 -61.64 19.76 23.21
C LYS A 6 -61.08 19.89 21.78
N ASN A 7 -61.38 18.94 20.91
CA ASN A 7 -61.56 19.16 19.47
C ASN A 7 -62.97 19.78 19.23
N PRO A 8 -63.29 20.46 18.11
CA PRO A 8 -64.23 19.80 17.17
C PRO A 8 -64.25 20.25 15.68
N PHE A 9 -64.55 19.26 14.79
CA PHE A 9 -65.55 19.20 13.68
C PHE A 9 -65.48 20.13 12.44
N LEU A 10 -65.30 19.54 11.23
CA LEU A 10 -66.28 19.21 10.13
C LEU A 10 -66.60 20.41 9.21
N GLU A 11 -66.71 20.37 7.87
CA GLU A 11 -67.23 19.38 6.89
C GLU A 11 -66.79 19.79 5.44
N GLU A 12 -66.84 18.84 4.48
CA GLU A 12 -66.44 18.85 3.04
C GLU A 12 -67.31 19.77 2.09
N PRO A 13 -67.29 19.76 0.71
CA PRO A 13 -66.61 18.89 -0.29
C PRO A 13 -66.13 19.48 -1.66
N ASP A 14 -65.47 18.61 -2.43
CA ASP A 14 -65.39 18.41 -3.90
C ASP A 14 -65.34 19.58 -4.91
N ALA A 15 -64.34 19.53 -5.82
CA ALA A 15 -64.56 19.33 -7.26
C ALA A 15 -63.25 19.23 -8.08
N GLY A 16 -62.99 18.04 -8.65
CA GLY A 16 -62.77 17.87 -10.09
C GLY A 16 -61.38 18.11 -10.71
N GLY A 17 -60.83 17.05 -11.31
CA GLY A 17 -60.19 17.19 -12.63
C GLY A 17 -58.80 16.57 -12.84
N ALA A 18 -58.75 15.25 -13.06
CA ALA A 18 -57.86 14.62 -14.04
C ALA A 18 -58.78 13.93 -15.09
N PRO A 19 -58.35 13.43 -16.28
CA PRO A 19 -56.97 13.07 -16.69
C PRO A 19 -56.59 13.28 -18.20
N GLY A 20 -55.29 13.13 -18.52
CA GLY A 20 -54.77 12.28 -19.62
C GLY A 20 -54.74 12.72 -21.11
N GLY A 21 -53.52 13.03 -21.62
CA GLY A 21 -52.98 12.78 -23.00
C GLY A 21 -53.69 13.41 -24.23
N PRO A 22 -53.19 13.29 -25.51
CA PRO A 22 -51.94 12.69 -26.05
C PRO A 22 -51.21 13.49 -27.20
N ARG A 23 -49.98 13.04 -27.54
CA ARG A 23 -49.24 12.95 -28.84
C ARG A 23 -49.32 13.99 -30.01
N ALA A 24 -48.13 14.12 -30.64
CA ALA A 24 -47.77 14.44 -32.05
C ALA A 24 -47.72 15.94 -32.43
N ALA A 25 -46.84 16.47 -33.30
CA ALA A 25 -45.61 16.05 -33.99
C ALA A 25 -45.02 17.32 -34.69
N GLU A 26 -43.72 17.29 -35.00
CA GLU A 26 -43.05 17.97 -36.13
C GLU A 26 -42.74 19.49 -36.18
N HIS A 27 -41.42 19.72 -36.28
CA HIS A 27 -40.70 20.53 -37.28
C HIS A 27 -40.18 21.97 -36.98
N VAL A 28 -38.89 22.09 -37.28
CA VAL A 28 -38.05 23.24 -37.72
C VAL A 28 -37.15 23.93 -36.67
N ALA A 29 -35.83 23.81 -36.92
CA ALA A 29 -34.66 24.44 -36.28
C ALA A 29 -34.59 25.98 -36.48
N PRO A 30 -33.58 26.78 -36.03
CA PRO A 30 -32.26 26.43 -35.48
C PRO A 30 -31.74 27.31 -34.29
N GLY A 31 -30.58 26.94 -33.71
CA GLY A 31 -29.68 27.92 -33.08
C GLY A 31 -28.92 27.51 -31.81
N ALA A 32 -27.60 27.34 -31.96
CA ALA A 32 -26.53 27.69 -31.01
C ALA A 32 -26.30 26.89 -29.70
N ALA A 33 -25.26 26.05 -29.76
CA ALA A 33 -24.10 25.96 -28.86
C ALA A 33 -24.27 25.95 -27.32
N SER A 34 -24.07 24.77 -26.71
CA SER A 34 -23.30 24.58 -25.47
C SER A 34 -22.83 23.12 -25.32
N ALA A 35 -21.71 22.93 -24.63
CA ALA A 35 -20.82 21.76 -24.62
C ALA A 35 -21.41 20.45 -24.06
N PRO A 36 -20.88 19.26 -24.42
CA PRO A 36 -21.31 18.00 -23.83
C PRO A 36 -20.54 17.69 -22.53
N THR A 37 -21.33 17.35 -21.53
CA THR A 37 -21.01 16.70 -20.26
C THR A 37 -20.48 15.28 -20.47
N ALA A 38 -19.53 14.89 -19.63
CA ALA A 38 -18.95 13.55 -19.58
C ALA A 38 -19.89 12.56 -18.88
N GLU A 39 -20.19 11.43 -19.54
CA GLU A 39 -20.73 10.24 -18.87
C GLU A 39 -20.29 8.95 -19.60
N ARG A 40 -20.00 7.94 -18.78
CA ARG A 40 -19.66 6.51 -19.05
C ARG A 40 -18.24 6.17 -19.48
N ALA A 41 -17.40 5.89 -18.47
CA ALA A 41 -16.24 5.03 -18.58
C ALA A 41 -16.68 3.55 -18.66
N ASP A 42 -16.68 2.99 -19.86
CA ASP A 42 -16.80 1.54 -20.06
C ASP A 42 -15.48 0.84 -19.72
N ARG A 43 -15.60 -0.30 -19.03
CA ARG A 43 -14.48 -1.14 -18.56
C ARG A 43 -13.66 -1.66 -19.76
N TRP A 44 -12.35 -1.45 -19.71
CA TRP A 44 -11.36 -1.92 -20.69
C TRP A 44 -11.09 -3.41 -20.47
N THR A 45 -11.26 -4.26 -21.49
CA THR A 45 -11.04 -5.71 -21.39
C THR A 45 -9.81 -6.14 -22.21
N PRO A 46 -9.12 -7.24 -21.84
CA PRO A 46 -7.95 -7.74 -22.56
C PRO A 46 -8.23 -8.06 -24.05
N GLU A 47 -9.47 -8.44 -24.37
CA GLU A 47 -9.92 -8.68 -25.74
C GLU A 47 -9.96 -7.39 -26.58
N LYS A 48 -10.28 -6.24 -25.98
CA LYS A 48 -10.22 -4.92 -26.64
C LYS A 48 -8.78 -4.48 -26.89
N GLU A 49 -7.83 -4.91 -26.06
CA GLU A 49 -6.40 -4.62 -26.19
C GLU A 49 -5.76 -5.46 -27.31
N GLN A 50 -6.10 -6.75 -27.42
CA GLN A 50 -5.69 -7.58 -28.55
C GLN A 50 -6.31 -7.13 -29.87
N ALA A 51 -7.59 -6.71 -29.87
CA ALA A 51 -8.25 -6.18 -31.07
C ALA A 51 -7.59 -4.86 -31.55
N CYS A 52 -7.21 -3.97 -30.62
CA CYS A 52 -6.52 -2.72 -30.95
C CYS A 52 -5.11 -2.98 -31.50
N SER A 53 -4.36 -3.91 -30.91
CA SER A 53 -3.02 -4.32 -31.38
C SER A 53 -3.06 -5.00 -32.76
N ALA A 54 -4.08 -5.82 -33.03
CA ALA A 54 -4.27 -6.46 -34.32
C ALA A 54 -4.65 -5.45 -35.43
N GLN A 55 -5.55 -4.50 -35.15
CA GLN A 55 -5.88 -3.41 -36.08
C GLN A 55 -4.66 -2.54 -36.40
N LEU A 56 -3.83 -2.25 -35.39
CA LEU A 56 -2.63 -1.43 -35.57
C LEU A 56 -1.56 -2.14 -36.42
N LYS A 57 -1.40 -3.46 -36.26
CA LYS A 57 -0.51 -4.28 -37.11
C LYS A 57 -1.01 -4.36 -38.56
N GLU A 58 -2.31 -4.49 -38.76
CA GLU A 58 -2.90 -4.51 -40.10
C GLU A 58 -2.75 -3.14 -40.82
N GLN A 59 -2.82 -2.04 -40.06
CA GLN A 59 -2.56 -0.70 -40.58
C GLN A 59 -1.09 -0.48 -40.98
N LEU A 60 -0.16 -0.97 -40.15
CA LEU A 60 1.28 -0.96 -40.44
C LEU A 60 1.66 -1.81 -41.66
N GLN A 61 0.99 -2.94 -41.86
CA GLN A 61 1.19 -3.79 -43.04
C GLN A 61 0.63 -3.15 -44.32
N ARG A 62 -0.49 -2.42 -44.23
CA ARG A 62 -1.09 -1.67 -45.35
C ARG A 62 -0.23 -0.48 -45.78
N GLU A 63 0.43 0.19 -44.84
CA GLU A 63 1.37 1.29 -45.14
C GLU A 63 2.68 0.76 -45.75
N GLN A 64 3.21 -0.39 -45.31
CA GLN A 64 4.36 -1.03 -45.95
C GLN A 64 4.07 -1.55 -47.37
N ASN A 65 2.84 -2.01 -47.64
CA ASN A 65 2.43 -2.46 -48.97
C ASN A 65 2.12 -1.32 -49.95
N GLN A 66 1.96 -0.07 -49.49
CA GLN A 66 1.78 1.10 -50.36
C GLN A 66 3.10 1.62 -50.96
N GLU A 67 4.27 1.17 -50.48
CA GLU A 67 5.59 1.57 -51.02
C GLU A 67 6.18 0.56 -52.03
N THR A 68 5.48 -0.52 -52.40
CA THR A 68 6.03 -1.61 -53.24
C THR A 68 5.34 -1.84 -54.59
N VAL A 69 4.59 -0.87 -55.15
CA VAL A 69 4.02 -1.01 -56.50
C VAL A 69 4.40 0.14 -57.46
N HIS A 70 5.02 -0.26 -58.58
CA HIS A 70 5.39 0.46 -59.82
C HIS A 70 6.69 1.28 -59.91
N PRO A 71 7.84 0.62 -60.21
CA PRO A 71 9.07 1.28 -60.69
C PRO A 71 8.96 1.86 -62.12
N GLY A 72 7.91 1.53 -62.88
CA GLY A 72 7.81 1.84 -64.32
C GLY A 72 7.19 3.19 -64.71
N LEU A 73 6.45 3.86 -63.82
CA LEU A 73 5.78 5.14 -64.12
C LEU A 73 6.63 6.37 -63.75
N ALA A 74 7.51 6.26 -62.73
CA ALA A 74 8.34 7.37 -62.29
C ALA A 74 9.39 7.77 -63.33
N ALA A 75 9.95 6.80 -64.06
CA ALA A 75 10.96 7.04 -65.10
C ALA A 75 10.39 7.72 -66.36
N LYS A 76 9.12 7.45 -66.71
CA LYS A 76 8.46 8.12 -67.85
C LYS A 76 8.06 9.56 -67.55
N MET A 77 7.66 9.88 -66.32
CA MET A 77 7.33 11.26 -65.93
C MET A 77 8.56 12.16 -65.73
N THR A 78 9.75 11.60 -65.47
CA THR A 78 10.97 12.40 -65.32
C THR A 78 11.61 12.77 -66.66
N GLU A 79 11.49 11.92 -67.69
CA GLU A 79 12.01 12.22 -69.02
C GLU A 79 11.13 13.23 -69.79
N GLU A 80 9.79 13.10 -69.72
CA GLU A 80 8.86 14.08 -70.32
C GLU A 80 8.93 15.46 -69.65
N ARG A 81 9.26 15.52 -68.34
CA ARG A 81 9.45 16.78 -67.62
C ARG A 81 10.77 17.44 -67.98
N ARG A 82 11.83 16.65 -68.23
CA ARG A 82 13.12 17.16 -68.72
C ARG A 82 13.07 17.66 -70.16
N GLU A 83 12.23 17.09 -71.02
CA GLU A 83 12.03 17.63 -72.37
C GLU A 83 11.19 18.91 -72.39
N ARG A 84 10.14 19.02 -71.56
CA ARG A 84 9.34 20.28 -71.45
C ARG A 84 10.15 21.45 -70.89
N GLU A 85 11.07 21.20 -69.96
CA GLU A 85 11.97 22.24 -69.40
C GLU A 85 13.07 22.68 -70.38
N ARG A 86 13.47 21.82 -71.34
CA ARG A 86 14.42 22.19 -72.42
C ARG A 86 13.75 23.00 -73.53
N THR A 87 12.45 22.85 -73.75
CA THR A 87 11.71 23.63 -74.76
C THR A 87 11.18 24.96 -74.24
N SER A 88 11.10 25.21 -72.93
CA SER A 88 10.68 26.51 -72.38
C SER A 88 11.84 27.48 -72.10
N THR A 89 13.09 27.02 -72.19
CA THR A 89 14.29 27.83 -71.90
C THR A 89 14.90 28.51 -73.12
N ALA A 90 14.35 28.30 -74.32
CA ALA A 90 14.83 28.95 -75.55
C ALA A 90 14.03 30.20 -75.96
N GLU A 91 12.94 30.56 -75.26
CA GLU A 91 12.04 31.64 -75.72
C GLU A 91 11.74 32.73 -74.69
N GLN A 92 12.45 32.76 -73.55
CA GLN A 92 12.25 33.79 -72.53
C GLN A 92 13.54 34.49 -72.14
N ASP A 93 14.32 34.85 -73.16
CA ASP A 93 15.48 35.72 -73.02
C ASP A 93 15.22 37.02 -73.79
N LYS A 94 14.50 37.94 -73.15
CA LYS A 94 14.61 39.40 -73.34
C LYS A 94 13.66 40.15 -72.41
N ARG A 95 14.29 40.93 -71.51
CA ARG A 95 13.77 42.04 -70.69
C ARG A 95 13.10 41.62 -69.37
N GLU A 96 13.85 41.72 -68.27
CA GLU A 96 13.65 42.76 -67.22
C GLU A 96 14.34 42.42 -65.88
N THR A 97 15.39 43.20 -65.57
CA THR A 97 15.85 43.64 -64.23
C THR A 97 16.33 42.58 -63.20
N SER A 98 17.50 42.84 -62.59
CA SER A 98 18.09 42.06 -61.48
C SER A 98 17.20 41.88 -60.23
N GLY A 99 16.02 42.51 -60.20
CA GLY A 99 15.00 42.34 -59.16
C GLY A 99 14.16 41.06 -59.29
N GLY A 100 13.91 40.56 -60.52
CA GLY A 100 13.02 39.40 -60.75
C GLY A 100 13.63 38.06 -60.30
N GLU A 101 14.91 37.83 -60.58
CA GLU A 101 15.62 36.62 -60.14
C GLU A 101 15.82 36.55 -58.62
N LYS A 102 16.02 37.71 -57.96
CA LYS A 102 16.09 37.80 -56.48
C LYS A 102 14.77 37.40 -55.83
N VAL A 103 13.63 37.71 -56.45
CA VAL A 103 12.29 37.30 -55.97
C VAL A 103 12.11 35.79 -56.09
N LEU A 104 12.56 35.19 -57.20
CA LEU A 104 12.56 33.74 -57.42
C LEU A 104 13.44 33.00 -56.41
N LEU A 105 14.63 33.50 -56.10
CA LEU A 105 15.52 32.88 -55.12
C LEU A 105 14.97 32.96 -53.69
N LYS A 106 14.37 34.11 -53.32
CA LYS A 106 13.66 34.26 -52.04
C LYS A 106 12.47 33.31 -51.93
N GLN A 107 11.74 33.06 -53.04
CA GLN A 107 10.69 32.04 -53.09
C GLN A 107 11.26 30.61 -52.93
N HIS A 108 12.42 30.31 -53.52
CA HIS A 108 13.07 29.00 -53.37
C HIS A 108 13.50 28.73 -51.92
N ILE A 109 14.13 29.71 -51.27
CA ILE A 109 14.50 29.62 -49.84
C ILE A 109 13.25 29.42 -48.98
N LYS A 110 12.14 30.12 -49.28
CA LYS A 110 10.87 29.93 -48.57
C LYS A 110 10.29 28.51 -48.75
N LYS A 111 10.48 27.89 -49.92
CA LYS A 111 10.11 26.49 -50.17
C LYS A 111 11.00 25.51 -49.39
N LEU A 112 12.31 25.77 -49.31
CA LEU A 112 13.25 24.97 -48.50
C LEU A 112 12.92 25.08 -46.99
N GLN A 113 12.59 26.28 -46.51
CA GLN A 113 12.11 26.49 -45.14
C GLN A 113 10.84 25.69 -44.84
N HIS A 114 9.88 25.67 -45.77
CA HIS A 114 8.66 24.86 -45.62
C HIS A 114 8.96 23.35 -45.61
N LYS A 115 9.96 22.89 -46.39
CA LYS A 115 10.38 21.48 -46.34
C LYS A 115 11.01 21.11 -44.99
N LEU A 116 11.83 21.97 -44.40
CA LEU A 116 12.39 21.71 -43.06
C LEU A 116 11.29 21.64 -42.00
N VAL A 117 10.34 22.57 -42.01
CA VAL A 117 9.19 22.53 -41.08
C VAL A 117 8.40 21.22 -41.23
N ASN A 118 8.24 20.73 -42.46
CA ASN A 118 7.58 19.44 -42.69
C ASN A 118 8.40 18.26 -42.13
N GLN A 119 9.71 18.23 -42.33
CA GLN A 119 10.58 17.19 -41.74
C GLN A 119 10.55 17.22 -40.22
N GLU A 120 10.54 18.42 -39.62
CA GLU A 120 10.46 18.59 -38.19
C GLU A 120 9.13 18.06 -37.63
N ASN A 121 8.02 18.32 -38.32
CA ASN A 121 6.72 17.73 -37.96
C ASN A 121 6.74 16.19 -38.06
N VAL A 122 7.42 15.63 -39.08
CA VAL A 122 7.58 14.17 -39.23
C VAL A 122 8.44 13.59 -38.10
N PHE A 123 9.53 14.26 -37.73
CA PHE A 123 10.37 13.87 -36.60
C PHE A 123 9.60 13.94 -35.28
N GLN A 124 8.86 15.02 -35.02
CA GLN A 124 8.07 15.17 -33.80
C GLN A 124 6.97 14.11 -33.70
N GLY A 125 6.34 13.74 -34.82
CA GLY A 125 5.41 12.61 -34.87
C GLY A 125 6.08 11.27 -34.56
N PHE A 126 7.29 11.03 -35.09
CA PHE A 126 8.09 9.85 -34.77
C PHE A 126 8.52 9.82 -33.29
N ARG A 127 9.00 10.93 -32.76
CA ARG A 127 9.39 11.08 -31.35
C ARG A 127 8.23 10.78 -30.43
N ALA A 128 7.06 11.38 -30.67
CA ALA A 128 5.87 11.13 -29.86
C ALA A 128 5.51 9.64 -29.81
N LYS A 129 5.58 8.95 -30.95
CA LYS A 129 5.34 7.50 -31.05
C LYS A 129 6.39 6.70 -30.26
N MET A 130 7.66 7.05 -30.38
CA MET A 130 8.75 6.38 -29.69
C MET A 130 8.72 6.61 -28.17
N THR A 131 8.42 7.83 -27.72
CA THR A 131 8.26 8.15 -26.31
C THR A 131 7.09 7.39 -25.69
N LEU A 132 5.98 7.21 -26.43
CA LEU A 132 4.87 6.37 -25.98
C LEU A 132 5.30 4.91 -25.83
N GLU A 133 5.98 4.35 -26.83
CA GLU A 133 6.48 2.97 -26.80
C GLU A 133 7.44 2.77 -25.63
N ILE A 134 8.43 3.66 -25.44
CA ILE A 134 9.35 3.62 -24.29
C ILE A 134 8.58 3.69 -22.96
N ARG A 135 7.53 4.52 -22.86
CA ARG A 135 6.70 4.61 -21.65
C ARG A 135 5.95 3.31 -21.36
N GLU A 136 5.36 2.68 -22.38
CA GLU A 136 4.66 1.39 -22.24
C GLU A 136 5.62 0.28 -21.81
N ARG A 137 6.80 0.22 -22.43
CA ARG A 137 7.85 -0.74 -22.07
C ARG A 137 8.35 -0.53 -20.63
N LYS A 138 8.47 0.71 -20.16
CA LYS A 138 8.81 1.04 -18.76
C LYS A 138 7.72 0.55 -17.80
N LYS A 139 6.45 0.64 -18.20
CA LYS A 139 5.32 0.14 -17.40
C LYS A 139 5.35 -1.39 -17.27
N LEU A 140 5.61 -2.09 -18.37
CA LEU A 140 5.77 -3.55 -18.36
C LEU A 140 6.95 -3.97 -17.49
N LEU A 141 8.09 -3.28 -17.60
CA LEU A 141 9.26 -3.57 -16.79
C LEU A 141 8.99 -3.38 -15.28
N ARG A 142 8.25 -2.34 -14.88
CA ARG A 142 7.83 -2.14 -13.47
C ARG A 142 6.94 -3.28 -12.95
N ASN A 143 5.98 -3.75 -13.76
CA ASN A 143 5.14 -4.87 -13.36
C ASN A 143 5.97 -6.16 -13.17
N MET A 144 6.93 -6.40 -14.05
CA MET A 144 7.85 -7.53 -13.93
C MET A 144 8.75 -7.39 -12.70
N ASP A 145 9.15 -6.17 -12.37
CA ASP A 145 9.95 -5.86 -11.19
C ASP A 145 9.20 -6.16 -9.88
N GLU A 146 7.95 -5.72 -9.78
CA GLU A 146 7.06 -6.04 -8.65
C GLU A 146 6.93 -7.57 -8.44
N ARG A 147 6.87 -8.34 -9.53
CA ARG A 147 6.83 -9.81 -9.47
C ARG A 147 8.16 -10.41 -8.99
N ILE A 148 9.29 -9.87 -9.44
CA ILE A 148 10.62 -10.29 -8.98
C ILE A 148 10.80 -9.99 -7.49
N GLU A 149 10.44 -8.78 -7.03
CA GLU A 149 10.50 -8.40 -5.61
C GLU A 149 9.64 -9.32 -4.73
N ALA A 150 8.44 -9.70 -5.21
CA ALA A 150 7.59 -10.67 -4.51
C ALA A 150 8.25 -12.06 -4.40
N ILE A 151 8.91 -12.53 -5.47
CA ILE A 151 9.65 -13.79 -5.48
C ILE A 151 10.87 -13.73 -4.53
N GLU A 152 11.61 -12.62 -4.55
CA GLU A 152 12.77 -12.39 -3.67
C GLU A 152 12.37 -12.38 -2.19
N SER A 153 11.28 -11.69 -1.86
CA SER A 153 10.72 -11.67 -0.51
C SER A 153 10.41 -13.09 -0.03
N PHE A 154 9.75 -13.90 -0.88
CA PHE A 154 9.42 -15.29 -0.56
C PHE A 154 10.67 -16.17 -0.39
N LEU A 155 11.64 -16.07 -1.30
CA LEU A 155 12.91 -16.81 -1.21
C LEU A 155 13.77 -16.34 -0.02
N GLY A 156 13.68 -15.07 0.37
CA GLY A 156 14.29 -14.51 1.57
C GLY A 156 13.70 -15.07 2.85
N ILE A 157 12.37 -15.22 2.91
CA ILE A 157 11.66 -15.86 4.03
C ILE A 157 12.07 -17.33 4.16
N THR A 158 12.17 -18.08 3.06
CA THR A 158 12.60 -19.49 3.10
C THR A 158 14.07 -19.63 3.48
N LYS A 159 14.98 -18.78 2.99
CA LYS A 159 16.40 -18.74 3.42
C LYS A 159 16.54 -18.38 4.91
N LYS A 160 15.76 -17.42 5.43
CA LYS A 160 15.71 -17.08 6.86
C LYS A 160 15.16 -18.24 7.70
N ARG A 161 14.10 -18.93 7.24
CA ARG A 161 13.59 -20.16 7.87
C ARG A 161 14.63 -21.28 7.91
N LYS A 162 15.37 -21.52 6.81
CA LYS A 162 16.51 -22.48 6.77
C LYS A 162 17.62 -22.13 7.78
N LYS A 163 17.86 -20.84 8.04
CA LYS A 163 18.88 -20.37 9.01
C LYS A 163 18.43 -20.53 10.48
N CYS A 164 17.13 -20.44 10.76
CA CYS A 164 16.57 -20.65 12.10
C CYS A 164 16.36 -22.14 12.47
N CYS A 165 16.22 -23.05 11.50
CA CYS A 165 15.90 -24.46 11.74
C CYS A 165 17.13 -25.40 11.83
N VAL A 166 18.35 -24.89 12.06
CA VAL A 166 19.55 -25.74 12.19
C VAL A 166 19.63 -26.39 13.58
N LYS A 167 18.65 -27.22 13.96
CA LYS A 167 18.80 -28.31 14.97
C LYS A 167 17.86 -29.48 14.65
N ASN A 168 18.48 -30.56 14.16
CA ASN A 168 18.07 -31.97 14.10
C ASN A 168 16.74 -32.36 13.41
N GLY A 169 16.91 -32.98 12.23
CA GLY A 169 16.04 -34.08 11.75
C GLY A 169 14.84 -33.68 10.89
N ASP A 170 15.04 -32.95 9.78
CA ASP A 170 13.94 -32.51 8.90
C ASP A 170 13.74 -33.38 7.63
N PRO A 171 12.48 -33.61 7.19
CA PRO A 171 12.13 -34.23 5.89
C PRO A 171 12.51 -33.40 4.66
N LEU A 172 12.97 -32.15 4.83
CA LEU A 172 13.38 -31.26 3.72
C LEU A 172 14.57 -31.76 2.90
N ARG A 173 15.33 -32.76 3.38
CA ARG A 173 16.49 -33.31 2.67
C ARG A 173 16.15 -34.05 1.38
N ASP A 174 14.93 -34.56 1.24
CA ASP A 174 14.54 -35.31 0.04
C ASP A 174 13.97 -34.41 -1.08
N ALA A 175 13.56 -33.17 -0.76
CA ALA A 175 13.22 -32.14 -1.75
C ALA A 175 14.46 -31.51 -2.41
N GLU A 176 15.63 -31.54 -1.76
CA GLU A 176 16.90 -31.03 -2.30
C GLU A 176 17.50 -31.91 -3.42
N LYS A 177 16.98 -33.12 -3.63
CA LYS A 177 17.43 -34.02 -4.72
C LYS A 177 16.63 -33.88 -6.02
N SER A 178 15.68 -32.94 -6.06
CA SER A 178 14.98 -32.56 -7.30
C SER A 178 15.91 -31.71 -8.19
N PRO A 179 15.97 -31.95 -9.52
CA PRO A 179 16.72 -31.11 -10.45
C PRO A 179 16.35 -29.62 -10.43
N ALA A 180 15.19 -29.26 -9.85
CA ALA A 180 14.66 -27.90 -9.83
C ALA A 180 15.41 -26.93 -8.89
N GLY A 181 15.97 -27.42 -7.76
CA GLY A 181 16.56 -26.56 -6.73
C GLY A 181 17.89 -25.88 -7.11
N ALA A 182 18.57 -26.35 -8.16
CA ALA A 182 19.81 -25.75 -8.66
C ALA A 182 19.57 -24.58 -9.64
N GLY A 183 18.36 -24.46 -10.21
CA GLY A 183 18.01 -23.45 -11.21
C GLY A 183 17.50 -22.12 -10.66
N GLU A 184 16.99 -22.10 -9.42
CA GLU A 184 16.35 -20.92 -8.81
C GLU A 184 17.27 -19.69 -8.67
N PRO A 185 18.44 -19.77 -8.00
CA PRO A 185 19.30 -18.59 -7.83
C PRO A 185 19.88 -18.12 -9.17
N ALA A 186 20.15 -19.04 -10.11
CA ALA A 186 20.66 -18.70 -11.43
C ALA A 186 19.62 -17.98 -12.30
N ASN A 187 18.35 -18.40 -12.25
CA ASN A 187 17.27 -17.74 -12.99
C ASN A 187 16.92 -16.37 -12.41
N LEU A 188 16.96 -16.23 -11.09
CA LEU A 188 16.73 -14.96 -10.41
C LEU A 188 17.84 -13.94 -10.71
N GLU A 189 19.12 -14.33 -10.57
CA GLU A 189 20.25 -13.48 -10.94
C GLU A 189 20.23 -13.10 -12.42
N ALA A 190 19.83 -14.03 -13.30
CA ALA A 190 19.69 -13.74 -14.72
C ALA A 190 18.58 -12.71 -14.99
N ALA A 191 17.41 -12.83 -14.34
CA ALA A 191 16.32 -11.88 -14.49
C ALA A 191 16.69 -10.47 -13.98
N GLN A 192 17.44 -10.38 -12.87
CA GLN A 192 17.96 -9.11 -12.36
C GLN A 192 18.96 -8.45 -13.31
N ARG A 193 19.88 -9.21 -13.91
CA ARG A 193 20.82 -8.67 -14.91
C ARG A 193 20.11 -8.22 -16.19
N GLU A 194 19.09 -8.97 -16.63
CA GLU A 194 18.27 -8.60 -17.78
C GLU A 194 17.49 -7.30 -17.51
N LYS A 195 16.97 -7.09 -16.29
CA LYS A 195 16.33 -5.84 -15.85
C LYS A 195 17.26 -4.63 -15.99
N GLU A 196 18.47 -4.71 -15.44
CA GLU A 196 19.43 -3.61 -15.47
C GLU A 196 19.82 -3.24 -16.91
N LEU A 197 20.06 -4.26 -17.75
CA LEU A 197 20.37 -4.07 -19.16
C LEU A 197 19.21 -3.41 -19.93
N LEU A 198 17.96 -3.81 -19.65
CA LEU A 198 16.77 -3.21 -20.25
C LEU A 198 16.63 -1.74 -19.86
N LEU A 199 16.82 -1.41 -18.58
CA LEU A 199 16.73 -0.03 -18.09
C LEU A 199 17.79 0.86 -18.76
N GLN A 200 19.02 0.36 -18.90
CA GLN A 200 20.10 1.07 -19.57
C GLN A 200 19.81 1.33 -21.06
N LYS A 201 19.31 0.32 -21.79
CA LYS A 201 18.92 0.48 -23.20
C LYS A 201 17.80 1.52 -23.36
N MET A 202 16.83 1.54 -22.45
CA MET A 202 15.72 2.50 -22.51
C MET A 202 16.15 3.94 -22.24
N MET A 203 17.08 4.16 -21.30
CA MET A 203 17.66 5.50 -21.07
C MET A 203 18.46 5.98 -22.28
N GLU A 204 19.22 5.08 -22.92
CA GLU A 204 19.97 5.44 -24.13
C GLU A 204 19.05 5.81 -25.29
N LEU A 205 17.92 5.12 -25.48
CA LEU A 205 16.92 5.49 -26.49
C LEU A 205 16.35 6.89 -26.27
N GLU A 206 16.05 7.25 -25.01
CA GLU A 206 15.56 8.59 -24.67
C GLU A 206 16.63 9.65 -24.97
N ARG A 207 17.88 9.41 -24.56
CA ARG A 207 19.02 10.29 -24.83
C ARG A 207 19.21 10.54 -26.32
N ARG A 208 19.08 9.49 -27.14
CA ARG A 208 19.24 9.57 -28.60
C ARG A 208 18.12 10.31 -29.30
N LEU A 209 16.88 10.25 -28.77
CA LEU A 209 15.77 11.08 -29.25
C LEU A 209 16.04 12.57 -28.99
N ASP A 210 16.56 12.90 -27.81
CA ASP A 210 16.86 14.28 -27.43
C ASP A 210 18.08 14.84 -28.20
N ASP A 211 19.12 14.02 -28.41
CA ASP A 211 20.28 14.39 -29.24
C ASP A 211 19.86 14.75 -30.67
N HIS A 212 18.94 13.97 -31.27
CA HIS A 212 18.47 14.23 -32.63
C HIS A 212 17.54 15.45 -32.71
N GLU A 213 16.78 15.76 -31.65
CA GLU A 213 16.02 17.02 -31.58
C GLU A 213 16.97 18.22 -31.54
N ARG A 214 18.06 18.14 -30.76
CA ARG A 214 19.05 19.22 -30.69
C ARG A 214 19.69 19.50 -32.04
N ILE A 215 19.96 18.46 -32.85
CA ILE A 215 20.47 18.60 -34.22
C ILE A 215 19.48 19.39 -35.09
N LEU A 216 18.18 19.14 -34.96
CA LEU A 216 17.14 19.86 -35.70
C LEU A 216 17.00 21.33 -35.23
N GLU A 217 17.10 21.58 -33.93
CA GLU A 217 17.12 22.93 -33.38
C GLU A 217 18.33 23.75 -33.83
N GLU A 218 19.52 23.13 -33.87
CA GLU A 218 20.74 23.78 -34.37
C GLU A 218 20.60 24.18 -35.85
N LEU A 219 19.98 23.35 -36.68
CA LEU A 219 19.70 23.66 -38.08
C LEU A 219 18.67 24.77 -38.25
N ARG A 220 17.61 24.74 -37.44
CA ARG A 220 16.62 25.82 -37.37
C ARG A 220 17.29 27.15 -37.01
N GLY A 221 18.21 27.14 -36.05
CA GLY A 221 19.02 28.31 -35.65
C GLY A 221 19.85 28.89 -36.80
N ARG A 222 20.58 28.03 -37.53
CA ARG A 222 21.36 28.43 -38.72
C ARG A 222 20.48 29.06 -39.80
N MET A 223 19.25 28.58 -39.98
CA MET A 223 18.30 29.18 -40.93
C MET A 223 17.78 30.56 -40.49
N THR A 224 17.63 30.79 -39.19
CA THR A 224 17.16 32.09 -38.66
C THR A 224 18.26 33.17 -38.65
N ASP A 225 19.51 32.77 -38.43
CA ASP A 225 20.65 33.70 -38.39
C ASP A 225 21.08 34.15 -39.78
N GLY A 226 21.06 33.25 -40.79
CA GLY A 226 21.28 33.64 -42.19
C GLY A 226 20.25 34.65 -42.72
N GLY A 227 19.03 34.65 -42.16
CA GLY A 227 17.99 35.63 -42.44
C GLY A 227 18.18 36.99 -41.75
N ARG A 228 18.93 37.05 -40.64
CA ARG A 228 19.28 38.31 -39.94
C ARG A 228 20.49 39.00 -40.56
N GLU A 229 21.53 38.25 -40.94
CA GLU A 229 22.71 38.81 -41.60
C GLU A 229 22.38 39.44 -42.97
N MET A 230 21.36 38.95 -43.68
CA MET A 230 20.85 39.60 -44.90
C MET A 230 19.93 40.81 -44.66
N LYS A 231 19.39 41.00 -43.45
CA LYS A 231 18.56 42.17 -43.09
C LYS A 231 19.41 43.34 -42.56
N THR A 232 20.52 43.06 -41.91
CA THR A 232 21.44 44.10 -41.37
C THR A 232 22.22 44.81 -42.48
N THR A 233 22.48 44.15 -43.60
CA THR A 233 23.11 44.78 -44.79
C THR A 233 22.18 45.72 -45.56
N SER A 234 20.86 45.72 -45.30
CA SER A 234 19.90 46.62 -45.98
C SER A 234 19.50 47.86 -45.16
N ALA A 235 19.95 47.99 -43.91
CA ALA A 235 19.50 49.04 -43.00
C ALA A 235 20.56 50.13 -42.72
N GLY A 236 21.81 49.93 -43.13
CA GLY A 236 22.90 50.89 -42.95
C GLY A 236 23.59 51.23 -44.27
N ASP A 237 22.96 52.06 -45.10
CA ASP A 237 23.62 53.18 -45.79
C ASP A 237 22.63 53.93 -46.70
N LYS A 238 22.32 55.18 -46.34
CA LYS A 238 21.80 56.18 -47.26
C LYS A 238 23.00 56.97 -47.78
N GLY A 239 23.66 56.44 -48.80
CA GLY A 239 24.76 57.13 -49.50
C GLY A 239 25.47 56.16 -50.44
N GLU A 240 25.63 56.56 -51.70
CA GLU A 240 26.43 55.87 -52.73
C GLU A 240 25.84 54.58 -53.33
N ALA A 241 24.86 54.77 -54.22
CA ALA A 241 24.51 53.79 -55.23
C ALA A 241 25.52 53.78 -56.39
N SER A 242 26.59 52.96 -56.29
CA SER A 242 27.31 52.46 -57.48
C SER A 242 28.37 51.38 -57.15
N ALA A 243 27.97 50.13 -56.90
CA ALA A 243 28.79 48.93 -57.12
C ALA A 243 28.04 47.61 -56.81
N PHE A 244 27.88 46.76 -57.83
CA PHE A 244 27.59 45.30 -57.82
C PHE A 244 26.26 44.76 -57.21
N PRO A 245 25.18 44.69 -58.03
CA PRO A 245 23.99 43.86 -57.75
C PRO A 245 24.28 42.34 -57.71
N GLY A 246 25.42 41.90 -58.27
CA GLY A 246 25.78 40.49 -58.42
C GLY A 246 26.26 39.80 -57.13
N ARG A 247 26.91 40.54 -56.21
CA ARG A 247 27.52 39.94 -55.00
C ARG A 247 26.48 39.43 -54.00
N GLU A 248 25.36 40.14 -53.88
CA GLU A 248 24.24 39.75 -53.02
C GLU A 248 23.46 38.57 -53.62
N LYS A 249 23.33 38.50 -54.95
CA LYS A 249 22.72 37.36 -55.66
C LYS A 249 23.56 36.08 -55.47
N GLU A 250 24.88 36.21 -55.60
CA GLU A 250 25.82 35.11 -55.43
C GLU A 250 25.81 34.55 -53.99
N LEU A 251 25.73 35.43 -52.98
CA LEU A 251 25.56 35.04 -51.58
C LEU A 251 24.22 34.32 -51.32
N LEU A 252 23.12 34.81 -51.91
CA LEU A 252 21.80 34.17 -51.84
C LEU A 252 21.77 32.79 -52.52
N GLU A 253 22.47 32.62 -53.64
CA GLU A 253 22.60 31.32 -54.34
C GLU A 253 23.47 30.32 -53.58
N GLN A 254 24.59 30.78 -53.01
CA GLN A 254 25.44 29.95 -52.15
C GLN A 254 24.69 29.50 -50.90
N HIS A 255 23.93 30.42 -50.27
CA HIS A 255 23.11 30.10 -49.10
C HIS A 255 22.00 29.11 -49.44
N ALA A 256 21.29 29.28 -50.57
CA ALA A 256 20.25 28.36 -51.01
C ALA A 256 20.79 26.95 -51.34
N LYS A 257 22.00 26.85 -51.92
CA LYS A 257 22.67 25.56 -52.17
C LYS A 257 23.11 24.87 -50.87
N ALA A 258 23.68 25.62 -49.93
CA ALA A 258 24.06 25.10 -48.62
C ALA A 258 22.84 24.56 -47.84
N LEU A 259 21.75 25.35 -47.80
CA LEU A 259 20.48 24.94 -47.18
C LEU A 259 19.90 23.67 -47.79
N GLN A 260 20.01 23.52 -49.11
CA GLN A 260 19.47 22.35 -49.79
C GLN A 260 20.31 21.10 -49.52
N GLN A 261 21.63 21.22 -49.47
CA GLN A 261 22.53 20.13 -49.09
C GLN A 261 22.31 19.71 -47.63
N ASP A 262 22.24 20.67 -46.70
CA ASP A 262 21.97 20.40 -45.29
C ASP A 262 20.64 19.66 -45.09
N LEU A 263 19.61 20.00 -45.88
CA LEU A 263 18.31 19.35 -45.84
C LEU A 263 18.35 17.90 -46.34
N GLU A 264 19.08 17.62 -47.42
CA GLU A 264 19.22 16.28 -47.99
C GLU A 264 20.05 15.36 -47.07
N ASP A 265 21.12 15.89 -46.47
CA ASP A 265 21.95 15.16 -45.50
C ASP A 265 21.16 14.81 -44.23
N GLN A 266 20.23 15.68 -43.82
CA GLN A 266 19.36 15.45 -42.67
C GLN A 266 18.25 14.43 -42.93
N GLU A 267 17.64 14.41 -44.12
CA GLU A 267 16.67 13.34 -44.47
C GLU A 267 17.32 11.97 -44.40
N GLU A 268 18.56 11.86 -44.89
CA GLU A 268 19.31 10.61 -44.87
C GLU A 268 19.74 10.20 -43.45
N ALA A 269 20.22 11.17 -42.65
CA ALA A 269 20.55 10.94 -41.25
C ALA A 269 19.32 10.48 -40.44
N PHE A 270 18.18 11.15 -40.62
CA PHE A 270 16.94 10.79 -39.95
C PHE A 270 16.41 9.40 -40.38
N ARG A 271 16.54 9.03 -41.66
CA ARG A 271 16.18 7.69 -42.13
C ARG A 271 16.99 6.59 -41.43
N ARG A 272 18.31 6.78 -41.31
CA ARG A 272 19.18 5.83 -40.60
C ARG A 272 18.87 5.78 -39.10
N PHE A 273 18.68 6.95 -38.48
CA PHE A 273 18.28 7.06 -37.08
C PHE A 273 16.97 6.32 -36.80
N ARG A 274 15.94 6.54 -37.63
CA ARG A 274 14.64 5.86 -37.52
C ARG A 274 14.76 4.35 -37.61
N ALA A 275 15.54 3.83 -38.56
CA ALA A 275 15.77 2.40 -38.72
C ALA A 275 16.46 1.79 -37.48
N GLN A 276 17.49 2.48 -36.96
CA GLN A 276 18.22 2.01 -35.79
C GLN A 276 17.36 2.01 -34.51
N MET A 277 16.57 3.06 -34.29
CA MET A 277 15.68 3.16 -33.14
C MET A 277 14.60 2.05 -33.13
N ILE A 278 14.07 1.69 -34.30
CA ILE A 278 13.10 0.59 -34.43
C ILE A 278 13.74 -0.75 -34.08
N GLU A 279 14.99 -0.98 -34.50
CA GLU A 279 15.68 -2.24 -34.22
C GLU A 279 16.03 -2.37 -32.72
N GLU A 280 16.49 -1.29 -32.09
CA GLU A 280 16.76 -1.28 -30.65
C GLU A 280 15.50 -1.52 -29.81
N ILE A 281 14.33 -1.02 -30.24
CA ILE A 281 13.06 -1.37 -29.60
C ILE A 281 12.76 -2.86 -29.75
N ARG A 282 12.96 -3.45 -30.94
CA ARG A 282 12.74 -4.89 -31.13
C ARG A 282 13.61 -5.74 -30.20
N GLU A 283 14.87 -5.34 -30.02
CA GLU A 283 15.76 -6.01 -29.07
C GLU A 283 15.23 -5.92 -27.63
N ILE A 284 14.73 -4.75 -27.21
CA ILE A 284 14.10 -4.55 -25.90
C ILE A 284 12.86 -5.46 -25.77
N GLU A 285 12.02 -5.56 -26.79
CA GLU A 285 10.86 -6.46 -26.76
C GLU A 285 11.29 -7.93 -26.57
N THR A 286 12.33 -8.36 -27.29
CA THR A 286 12.80 -9.75 -27.17
C THR A 286 13.36 -10.06 -25.79
N ALA A 287 14.14 -9.14 -25.21
CA ALA A 287 14.68 -9.30 -23.86
C ALA A 287 13.57 -9.27 -22.79
N GLN A 288 12.55 -8.41 -22.94
CA GLN A 288 11.40 -8.41 -22.04
C GLN A 288 10.62 -9.73 -22.08
N ARG A 289 10.46 -10.35 -23.25
CA ARG A 289 9.79 -11.67 -23.34
C ARG A 289 10.59 -12.77 -22.64
N GLN A 290 11.91 -12.78 -22.80
CA GLN A 290 12.79 -13.75 -22.14
C GLN A 290 12.72 -13.61 -20.61
N MET A 291 12.76 -12.38 -20.12
CA MET A 291 12.65 -12.09 -18.70
C MET A 291 11.28 -12.52 -18.14
N ASP A 292 10.17 -12.30 -18.87
CA ASP A 292 8.83 -12.75 -18.44
C ASP A 292 8.70 -14.28 -18.38
N GLU A 293 9.30 -14.99 -19.33
CA GLU A 293 9.34 -16.46 -19.35
C GLU A 293 10.12 -17.01 -18.15
N ARG A 294 11.25 -16.39 -17.78
CA ARG A 294 12.00 -16.74 -16.57
C ARG A 294 11.22 -16.50 -15.29
N ILE A 295 10.51 -15.37 -15.19
CA ILE A 295 9.66 -15.06 -14.03
C ILE A 295 8.55 -16.10 -13.89
N LYS A 296 7.88 -16.49 -14.99
CA LYS A 296 6.86 -17.55 -14.96
C LYS A 296 7.40 -18.89 -14.46
N ILE A 297 8.59 -19.29 -14.91
CA ILE A 297 9.24 -20.52 -14.42
C ILE A 297 9.49 -20.42 -12.91
N LEU A 298 9.96 -19.27 -12.41
CA LEU A 298 10.16 -19.06 -10.98
C LEU A 298 8.84 -19.11 -10.19
N GLU A 299 7.76 -18.53 -10.71
CA GLU A 299 6.43 -18.57 -10.10
C GLU A 299 5.86 -20.00 -10.02
N GLU A 300 6.03 -20.81 -11.07
CA GLU A 300 5.63 -22.22 -11.09
C GLU A 300 6.41 -23.06 -10.07
N ILE A 301 7.73 -22.83 -9.97
CA ILE A 301 8.57 -23.48 -8.96
C ILE A 301 8.12 -23.07 -7.55
N LEU A 302 7.83 -21.79 -7.33
CA LEU A 302 7.34 -21.26 -6.05
C LEU A 302 6.01 -21.92 -5.63
N LEU A 303 5.10 -22.11 -6.58
CA LEU A 303 3.83 -22.80 -6.37
C LEU A 303 4.08 -24.24 -5.91
N GLY A 304 5.04 -24.94 -6.53
CA GLY A 304 5.49 -26.26 -6.12
C GLY A 304 6.03 -26.30 -4.69
N TYR A 305 6.82 -25.29 -4.29
CA TYR A 305 7.30 -25.15 -2.91
C TYR A 305 6.19 -24.86 -1.91
N GLN A 306 5.19 -24.03 -2.27
CA GLN A 306 4.04 -23.76 -1.39
C GLN A 306 3.19 -25.01 -1.17
N VAL A 307 2.97 -25.81 -2.21
CA VAL A 307 2.28 -27.11 -2.10
C VAL A 307 3.08 -28.07 -1.23
N ALA A 308 4.41 -28.11 -1.37
CA ALA A 308 5.29 -28.91 -0.51
C ALA A 308 5.29 -28.41 0.96
N MET A 309 5.26 -27.10 1.21
CA MET A 309 5.16 -26.55 2.56
C MET A 309 3.79 -26.79 3.21
N ALA A 310 2.70 -26.80 2.43
CA ALA A 310 1.38 -27.15 2.94
C ALA A 310 1.32 -28.59 3.49
N SER A 311 2.14 -29.50 2.95
CA SER A 311 2.26 -30.87 3.49
C SER A 311 2.93 -30.95 4.88
N ALA A 312 3.63 -29.90 5.31
CA ALA A 312 4.36 -29.86 6.59
C ALA A 312 3.51 -29.40 7.79
N LEU A 313 2.26 -28.98 7.58
CA LEU A 313 1.33 -28.51 8.64
C LEU A 313 0.17 -29.50 8.91
N ASN A 314 0.23 -30.71 8.35
CA ASN A 314 -0.83 -31.69 8.48
C ASN A 314 -0.91 -32.25 9.90
N MET A 315 -1.89 -31.79 10.69
CA MET A 315 -2.32 -32.55 11.86
C MET A 315 -2.81 -33.92 11.40
N THR A 316 -2.21 -34.99 11.92
CA THR A 316 -2.62 -36.36 11.59
C THR A 316 -3.95 -36.73 12.24
N ASP A 317 -4.23 -36.18 13.42
CA ASP A 317 -5.38 -36.51 14.24
C ASP A 317 -5.98 -35.24 14.88
N PRO A 318 -7.30 -35.22 15.16
CA PRO A 318 -7.92 -34.12 15.88
C PRO A 318 -7.50 -34.08 17.35
N ILE A 319 -7.52 -32.88 17.92
CA ILE A 319 -7.20 -32.63 19.34
C ILE A 319 -8.36 -31.88 20.01
N CYS A 320 -8.56 -32.10 21.31
CA CYS A 320 -9.51 -31.31 22.08
C CYS A 320 -9.02 -29.86 22.19
N LEU A 321 -9.84 -28.88 21.81
CA LEU A 321 -9.55 -27.45 21.93
C LEU A 321 -10.12 -26.89 23.24
N ILE A 322 -11.36 -27.26 23.56
CA ILE A 322 -12.05 -26.85 24.79
C ILE A 322 -12.54 -28.12 25.47
N GLU A 323 -12.02 -28.40 26.66
CA GLU A 323 -12.41 -29.53 27.49
C GLU A 323 -13.65 -29.18 28.34
N ASN A 324 -14.54 -30.16 28.51
CA ASN A 324 -15.70 -30.06 29.39
C ASN A 324 -15.59 -31.12 30.48
N ASN A 325 -14.93 -30.77 31.59
CA ASN A 325 -14.63 -31.68 32.69
C ASN A 325 -15.41 -31.26 33.94
N ASN A 326 -16.28 -32.12 34.47
CA ASN A 326 -17.08 -31.85 35.67
C ASN A 326 -17.79 -30.48 35.64
N GLU A 327 -18.44 -30.18 34.52
CA GLU A 327 -19.17 -28.92 34.29
C GLU A 327 -18.27 -27.66 34.17
N LEU A 328 -16.94 -27.80 34.19
CA LEU A 328 -16.00 -26.71 33.96
C LEU A 328 -15.45 -26.77 32.53
N LEU A 329 -15.58 -25.65 31.80
CA LEU A 329 -14.97 -25.47 30.48
C LEU A 329 -13.54 -24.94 30.64
N SER A 330 -12.58 -25.58 29.98
CA SER A 330 -11.17 -25.15 30.02
C SER A 330 -10.49 -25.30 28.67
N VAL A 331 -9.53 -24.44 28.38
CA VAL A 331 -8.80 -24.47 27.10
C VAL A 331 -7.64 -25.45 27.18
N ASN A 332 -7.45 -26.25 26.13
CA ASN A 332 -6.29 -27.12 26.01
C ASN A 332 -5.09 -26.33 25.48
N GLN A 333 -4.00 -26.28 26.25
CA GLN A 333 -2.80 -25.51 25.91
C GLN A 333 -2.05 -26.06 24.69
N GLU A 334 -2.02 -27.38 24.48
CA GLU A 334 -1.38 -28.01 23.32
C GLU A 334 -2.10 -27.61 22.02
N ALA A 335 -3.44 -27.51 22.07
CA ALA A 335 -4.22 -27.02 20.95
C ALA A 335 -3.89 -25.55 20.62
N LEU A 336 -3.68 -24.69 21.63
CA LEU A 336 -3.27 -23.30 21.41
C LEU A 336 -1.88 -23.18 20.76
N GLU A 337 -0.93 -24.02 21.16
CA GLU A 337 0.41 -24.04 20.56
C GLU A 337 0.39 -24.45 19.08
N ILE A 338 -0.54 -25.32 18.68
CA ILE A 338 -0.77 -25.67 17.27
C ILE A 338 -1.33 -24.47 16.52
N LEU A 339 -2.37 -23.82 17.07
CA LEU A 339 -2.99 -22.64 16.47
C LEU A 339 -1.98 -21.49 16.31
N GLU A 340 -1.10 -21.26 17.28
CA GLU A 340 -0.07 -20.21 17.22
C GLU A 340 0.90 -20.37 16.04
N LYS A 341 1.20 -21.62 15.65
CA LYS A 341 2.09 -21.93 14.53
C LYS A 341 1.44 -21.70 13.16
N ILE A 342 0.12 -21.59 13.08
CA ILE A 342 -0.63 -21.39 11.84
C ILE A 342 -0.73 -19.89 11.53
N SER A 343 0.17 -19.41 10.68
CA SER A 343 0.20 -18.02 10.22
C SER A 343 -0.76 -17.74 9.04
N GLN A 344 -1.28 -18.78 8.39
CA GLN A 344 -2.24 -18.65 7.29
C GLN A 344 -3.61 -18.23 7.81
N PRO A 345 -4.40 -17.49 7.02
CA PRO A 345 -5.79 -17.23 7.37
C PRO A 345 -6.62 -18.51 7.37
N VAL A 346 -7.58 -18.59 8.29
CA VAL A 346 -8.36 -19.80 8.55
C VAL A 346 -9.78 -19.71 7.99
N VAL A 347 -10.27 -20.83 7.48
CA VAL A 347 -11.69 -21.09 7.22
C VAL A 347 -12.17 -22.02 8.31
N VAL A 348 -13.07 -21.57 9.17
CA VAL A 348 -13.51 -22.36 10.34
C VAL A 348 -14.91 -22.92 10.09
N VAL A 349 -15.07 -24.24 10.16
CA VAL A 349 -16.36 -24.93 10.01
C VAL A 349 -16.67 -25.62 11.32
N ALA A 350 -17.75 -25.22 11.99
CA ALA A 350 -18.21 -25.86 13.21
C ALA A 350 -19.48 -26.66 12.97
N ILE A 351 -19.58 -27.86 13.55
CA ILE A 351 -20.79 -28.67 13.52
C ILE A 351 -21.37 -28.85 14.92
N VAL A 352 -22.66 -28.59 15.06
CA VAL A 352 -23.41 -28.69 16.33
C VAL A 352 -24.70 -29.45 16.09
N GLY A 353 -25.17 -30.17 17.11
CA GLY A 353 -26.42 -30.92 17.04
C GLY A 353 -26.51 -31.95 18.17
N LEU A 354 -27.69 -32.57 18.27
CA LEU A 354 -27.94 -33.59 19.28
C LEU A 354 -26.86 -34.69 19.27
N TYR A 355 -26.62 -35.31 20.42
CA TYR A 355 -25.76 -36.49 20.50
C TYR A 355 -26.27 -37.60 19.56
N ARG A 356 -25.35 -38.40 19.01
CA ARG A 356 -25.65 -39.54 18.10
C ARG A 356 -26.31 -39.21 16.75
N THR A 357 -26.07 -38.02 16.22
CA THR A 357 -26.59 -37.61 14.90
C THR A 357 -25.57 -37.74 13.75
N GLY A 358 -24.41 -38.35 14.00
CA GLY A 358 -23.37 -38.58 12.97
C GLY A 358 -22.58 -37.34 12.56
N LYS A 359 -22.34 -36.41 13.50
CA LYS A 359 -21.56 -35.17 13.30
C LYS A 359 -20.10 -35.44 12.92
N SER A 360 -19.40 -36.20 13.75
CA SER A 360 -17.98 -36.53 13.59
C SER A 360 -17.70 -37.24 12.25
N TYR A 361 -18.63 -38.07 11.76
CA TYR A 361 -18.54 -38.68 10.43
C TYR A 361 -18.47 -37.62 9.32
N LEU A 362 -19.35 -36.61 9.34
CA LEU A 362 -19.36 -35.55 8.33
C LEU A 362 -18.10 -34.68 8.42
N MET A 363 -17.58 -34.45 9.63
CA MET A 363 -16.32 -33.71 9.81
C MET A 363 -15.12 -34.48 9.27
N ASN A 364 -15.06 -35.80 9.46
CA ASN A 364 -14.03 -36.64 8.84
C ASN A 364 -14.08 -36.53 7.31
N ARG A 365 -15.29 -36.59 6.71
CA ARG A 365 -15.46 -36.39 5.25
C ARG A 365 -14.92 -35.04 4.78
N LEU A 366 -15.15 -33.96 5.54
CA LEU A 366 -14.58 -32.64 5.23
C LEU A 366 -13.06 -32.58 5.34
N ALA A 367 -12.46 -33.39 6.23
CA ALA A 367 -11.00 -33.56 6.30
C ALA A 367 -10.43 -34.41 5.14
N GLY A 368 -11.29 -34.97 4.29
CA GLY A 368 -10.91 -35.85 3.18
C GLY A 368 -10.56 -37.28 3.63
N GLN A 369 -10.95 -37.68 4.84
CA GLN A 369 -10.67 -39.00 5.41
C GLN A 369 -11.94 -39.63 5.99
N ASN A 370 -11.97 -40.96 6.13
CA ASN A 370 -13.08 -41.63 6.81
C ASN A 370 -12.83 -41.83 8.31
N HIS A 371 -11.65 -41.42 8.81
CA HIS A 371 -11.20 -41.58 10.19
C HIS A 371 -10.64 -40.24 10.69
N GLY A 372 -10.56 -40.05 12.01
CA GLY A 372 -10.10 -38.81 12.64
C GLY A 372 -10.85 -38.55 13.94
N PHE A 373 -11.91 -37.74 13.87
CA PHE A 373 -12.83 -37.57 15.00
C PHE A 373 -13.52 -38.89 15.31
N ARG A 374 -13.52 -39.30 16.58
CA ARG A 374 -14.07 -40.58 17.02
C ARG A 374 -15.58 -40.64 16.83
N VAL A 375 -16.07 -41.64 16.11
CA VAL A 375 -17.50 -41.93 15.93
C VAL A 375 -17.88 -43.13 16.82
N GLY A 376 -18.63 -42.87 17.88
CA GLY A 376 -19.08 -43.93 18.78
C GLY A 376 -20.37 -44.59 18.35
N SER A 377 -20.47 -45.89 18.64
CA SER A 377 -21.62 -46.74 18.33
C SER A 377 -22.46 -47.13 19.56
N THR A 378 -22.04 -46.74 20.76
CA THR A 378 -22.68 -47.09 22.04
C THR A 378 -23.81 -46.10 22.41
N VAL A 379 -24.27 -46.08 23.66
CA VAL A 379 -25.22 -45.06 24.15
C VAL A 379 -24.54 -43.85 24.80
N GLN A 380 -23.26 -43.98 25.18
CA GLN A 380 -22.48 -42.96 25.90
C GLN A 380 -21.84 -41.92 24.95
N SER A 381 -22.09 -40.63 25.14
CA SER A 381 -21.48 -39.59 24.28
C SER A 381 -19.95 -39.70 24.22
N GLU A 382 -19.40 -39.60 23.01
CA GLU A 382 -17.95 -39.76 22.78
C GLU A 382 -17.21 -38.42 22.84
N THR A 383 -17.68 -37.45 22.06
CA THR A 383 -17.06 -36.12 21.98
C THR A 383 -17.46 -35.32 23.21
N LYS A 384 -16.49 -34.93 24.03
CA LYS A 384 -16.66 -34.03 25.17
C LYS A 384 -15.99 -32.69 24.87
N GLY A 385 -16.71 -31.58 25.11
CA GLY A 385 -16.26 -30.22 24.77
C GLY A 385 -16.24 -29.91 23.27
N ILE A 386 -15.22 -29.18 22.80
CA ILE A 386 -15.02 -28.81 21.39
C ILE A 386 -13.67 -29.35 20.92
N TRP A 387 -13.68 -30.16 19.87
CA TRP A 387 -12.49 -30.73 19.24
C TRP A 387 -12.17 -30.00 17.95
N MET A 388 -10.88 -29.83 17.66
CA MET A 388 -10.41 -29.19 16.45
C MET A 388 -9.54 -30.10 15.59
N TRP A 389 -9.61 -29.92 14.27
CA TRP A 389 -8.68 -30.51 13.32
C TRP A 389 -8.29 -29.48 12.27
N CYS A 390 -7.00 -29.17 12.18
CA CYS A 390 -6.48 -28.21 11.20
C CYS A 390 -5.86 -28.96 10.03
N VAL A 391 -6.42 -28.76 8.83
CA VAL A 391 -5.93 -29.37 7.58
C VAL A 391 -5.74 -28.29 6.51
N PRO A 392 -4.85 -28.49 5.52
CA PRO A 392 -4.76 -27.59 4.37
C PRO A 392 -6.11 -27.50 3.67
N HIS A 393 -6.49 -26.30 3.26
CA HIS A 393 -7.78 -26.14 2.59
C HIS A 393 -7.73 -26.74 1.16
N PRO A 394 -8.62 -27.69 0.79
CA PRO A 394 -8.51 -28.44 -0.45
C PRO A 394 -8.51 -27.60 -1.74
N SER A 395 -9.30 -26.52 -1.75
CA SER A 395 -9.43 -25.61 -2.91
C SER A 395 -8.72 -24.26 -2.77
N LYS A 396 -8.07 -23.97 -1.64
CA LYS A 396 -7.50 -22.64 -1.32
C LYS A 396 -6.13 -22.82 -0.65
N PRO A 397 -5.04 -22.96 -1.42
CA PRO A 397 -3.75 -23.41 -0.90
C PRO A 397 -3.10 -22.44 0.11
N ASP A 398 -3.50 -21.17 0.10
CA ASP A 398 -3.04 -20.12 1.01
C ASP A 398 -3.89 -20.01 2.30
N ARG A 399 -4.73 -21.01 2.56
CA ARG A 399 -5.66 -21.06 3.70
C ARG A 399 -5.59 -22.39 4.42
N THR A 400 -5.86 -22.36 5.72
CA THR A 400 -6.05 -23.56 6.54
C THR A 400 -7.54 -23.76 6.80
N LEU A 401 -8.04 -24.98 6.64
CA LEU A 401 -9.39 -25.39 7.03
C LEU A 401 -9.34 -25.90 8.48
N VAL A 402 -10.08 -25.26 9.36
CA VAL A 402 -10.22 -25.63 10.76
C VAL A 402 -11.59 -26.22 10.98
N LEU A 403 -11.62 -27.49 11.34
CA LEU A 403 -12.83 -28.28 11.57
C LEU A 403 -13.09 -28.34 13.08
N LEU A 404 -14.25 -27.86 13.53
CA LEU A 404 -14.67 -27.90 14.93
C LEU A 404 -15.83 -28.90 15.11
N ASP A 405 -15.56 -30.03 15.74
CA ASP A 405 -16.59 -31.01 16.13
C ASP A 405 -16.96 -30.80 17.60
N THR A 406 -18.26 -30.64 17.87
CA THR A 406 -18.72 -30.37 19.24
C THR A 406 -19.33 -31.58 19.90
N GLU A 407 -19.30 -31.55 21.23
CA GLU A 407 -20.11 -32.42 22.06
C GLU A 407 -21.59 -32.39 21.65
N GLY A 408 -22.25 -33.54 21.80
CA GLY A 408 -23.68 -33.67 21.55
C GLY A 408 -24.52 -32.93 22.58
N LEU A 409 -25.45 -32.12 22.08
CA LEU A 409 -26.44 -31.42 22.92
C LEU A 409 -27.43 -32.43 23.51
N GLY A 410 -27.86 -32.20 24.76
CA GLY A 410 -28.91 -32.98 25.41
C GLY A 410 -28.51 -34.40 25.83
N ASP A 411 -27.22 -34.61 26.11
CA ASP A 411 -26.70 -35.87 26.63
C ASP A 411 -27.25 -36.15 28.05
N VAL A 412 -27.88 -37.32 28.24
CA VAL A 412 -28.63 -37.69 29.46
C VAL A 412 -27.71 -37.87 30.68
N GLU A 413 -26.42 -38.13 30.46
CA GLU A 413 -25.43 -38.23 31.53
C GLU A 413 -25.00 -36.87 32.09
N LYS A 414 -25.42 -35.75 31.48
CA LYS A 414 -25.15 -34.40 31.97
C LYS A 414 -26.21 -33.96 32.98
N GLY A 415 -25.77 -33.48 34.14
CA GLY A 415 -26.64 -32.92 35.18
C GLY A 415 -27.12 -31.50 34.91
N ASP A 416 -26.32 -30.68 34.18
CA ASP A 416 -26.60 -29.28 33.83
C ASP A 416 -26.48 -29.03 32.31
N SER A 417 -27.50 -28.38 31.72
CA SER A 417 -27.55 -28.00 30.31
C SER A 417 -26.81 -26.68 30.00
N LYS A 418 -26.30 -25.98 31.01
CA LYS A 418 -25.62 -24.68 30.84
C LYS A 418 -24.41 -24.75 29.91
N ASN A 419 -23.63 -25.84 29.96
CA ASN A 419 -22.47 -26.00 29.08
C ASN A 419 -22.86 -26.27 27.62
N ASP A 420 -24.05 -26.84 27.37
CA ASP A 420 -24.54 -27.02 25.99
C ASP A 420 -24.79 -25.65 25.33
N SER A 421 -25.36 -24.71 26.08
CA SER A 421 -25.56 -23.33 25.60
C SER A 421 -24.24 -22.61 25.33
N TRP A 422 -23.22 -22.80 26.18
CA TRP A 422 -21.88 -22.22 25.94
C TRP A 422 -21.16 -22.85 24.75
N ILE A 423 -21.20 -24.18 24.60
CA ILE A 423 -20.63 -24.88 23.44
C ILE A 423 -21.29 -24.40 22.14
N PHE A 424 -22.61 -24.21 22.18
CA PHE A 424 -23.37 -23.66 21.05
C PHE A 424 -22.92 -22.23 20.71
N ALA A 425 -22.83 -21.34 21.71
CA ALA A 425 -22.39 -19.96 21.53
C ALA A 425 -20.95 -19.85 21.01
N LEU A 426 -20.02 -20.63 21.57
CA LEU A 426 -18.62 -20.67 21.14
C LEU A 426 -18.47 -21.17 19.70
N ALA A 427 -19.24 -22.21 19.31
CA ALA A 427 -19.25 -22.70 17.93
C ALA A 427 -19.71 -21.62 16.93
N VAL A 428 -20.69 -20.78 17.29
CA VAL A 428 -21.12 -19.64 16.49
C VAL A 428 -20.02 -18.57 16.41
N LEU A 429 -19.44 -18.17 17.54
CA LEU A 429 -18.42 -17.12 17.61
C LEU A 429 -17.15 -17.46 16.84
N LEU A 430 -16.68 -18.71 16.92
CA LEU A 430 -15.41 -19.14 16.34
C LEU A 430 -15.52 -19.49 14.85
N SER A 431 -16.69 -19.87 14.34
CA SER A 431 -16.84 -20.38 12.99
C SER A 431 -17.05 -19.31 11.91
N SER A 432 -16.67 -19.64 10.67
CA SER A 432 -17.09 -18.97 9.44
C SER A 432 -18.37 -19.59 8.86
N VAL A 433 -18.53 -20.89 9.09
CA VAL A 433 -19.70 -21.68 8.69
C VAL A 433 -20.17 -22.49 9.88
N PHE A 434 -21.44 -22.34 10.24
CA PHE A 434 -22.08 -23.04 11.32
C PHE A 434 -23.04 -24.08 10.76
N VAL A 435 -22.74 -25.34 11.04
CA VAL A 435 -23.51 -26.50 10.58
C VAL A 435 -24.37 -27.01 11.73
N TYR A 436 -25.68 -26.88 11.62
CA TYR A 436 -26.62 -27.49 12.54
C TYR A 436 -27.09 -28.84 12.00
N ASN A 437 -26.82 -29.91 12.74
CA ASN A 437 -27.07 -31.29 12.33
C ASN A 437 -28.21 -31.91 13.16
N SER A 438 -29.26 -32.33 12.46
CA SER A 438 -30.47 -32.95 13.05
C SER A 438 -30.86 -34.20 12.27
N THR A 439 -31.73 -35.03 12.83
CA THR A 439 -32.26 -36.24 12.18
C THR A 439 -33.74 -36.12 11.83
N ASN A 440 -34.18 -36.85 10.82
CA ASN A 440 -35.54 -36.95 10.27
C ASN A 440 -36.00 -35.71 9.50
N THR A 441 -36.69 -34.77 10.15
CA THR A 441 -37.42 -33.68 9.46
C THR A 441 -37.39 -32.40 10.28
N ILE A 442 -37.48 -31.24 9.62
CA ILE A 442 -37.63 -29.94 10.28
C ILE A 442 -39.09 -29.76 10.72
N ASN A 443 -39.43 -30.34 11.87
CA ASN A 443 -40.75 -30.21 12.49
C ASN A 443 -40.72 -29.18 13.64
N HIS A 444 -41.84 -29.01 14.35
CA HIS A 444 -41.91 -28.05 15.46
C HIS A 444 -40.93 -28.38 16.58
N GLN A 445 -40.74 -29.66 16.90
CA GLN A 445 -39.81 -30.13 17.91
C GLN A 445 -38.35 -29.81 17.54
N ALA A 446 -37.98 -29.98 16.26
CA ALA A 446 -36.64 -29.62 15.78
C ALA A 446 -36.37 -28.11 15.91
N LEU A 447 -37.40 -27.27 15.72
CA LEU A 447 -37.30 -25.82 15.94
C LEU A 447 -37.27 -25.44 17.42
N GLU A 448 -37.97 -26.18 18.30
CA GLU A 448 -37.85 -26.01 19.76
C GLU A 448 -36.48 -26.44 20.28
N GLN A 449 -35.88 -27.48 19.68
CA GLN A 449 -34.50 -27.90 19.98
C GLN A 449 -33.45 -26.87 19.56
N LEU A 450 -33.82 -25.89 18.73
CA LEU A 450 -33.02 -24.71 18.40
C LEU A 450 -33.25 -23.53 19.37
N HIS A 451 -33.85 -23.75 20.55
CA HIS A 451 -33.94 -22.72 21.59
C HIS A 451 -32.58 -22.13 21.98
N TYR A 452 -31.48 -22.87 21.82
CA TYR A 452 -30.12 -22.32 21.98
C TYR A 452 -29.85 -21.09 21.10
N VAL A 453 -30.49 -20.99 19.93
CA VAL A 453 -30.39 -19.80 19.07
C VAL A 453 -31.09 -18.60 19.72
N THR A 454 -32.16 -18.83 20.46
CA THR A 454 -32.87 -17.76 21.18
C THR A 454 -32.11 -17.28 22.41
N GLU A 455 -31.25 -18.13 22.99
CA GLU A 455 -30.37 -17.77 24.11
C GLU A 455 -29.11 -17.01 23.67
N LEU A 456 -28.76 -17.02 22.37
CA LEU A 456 -27.55 -16.34 21.88
C LEU A 456 -27.51 -14.85 22.24
N THR A 457 -28.66 -14.18 22.32
CA THR A 457 -28.74 -12.76 22.72
C THR A 457 -28.40 -12.53 24.18
N GLU A 458 -28.54 -13.56 25.02
CA GLU A 458 -28.16 -13.52 26.44
C GLU A 458 -26.71 -13.96 26.65
N LEU A 459 -26.18 -14.81 25.73
CA LEU A 459 -24.86 -15.44 25.83
C LEU A 459 -23.77 -14.73 25.01
N ILE A 460 -24.13 -13.78 24.13
CA ILE A 460 -23.17 -13.05 23.30
C ILE A 460 -23.53 -11.56 23.32
N ARG A 461 -22.52 -10.70 23.55
CA ARG A 461 -22.67 -9.25 23.46
C ARG A 461 -21.83 -8.69 22.30
N THR A 462 -22.39 -7.81 21.47
CA THR A 462 -21.62 -7.18 20.38
C THR A 462 -20.80 -5.99 20.90
N LYS A 463 -21.38 -5.18 21.79
CA LYS A 463 -20.79 -3.96 22.36
C LYS A 463 -20.57 -4.04 23.88
N SER A 464 -19.58 -3.28 24.34
CA SER A 464 -19.21 -3.18 25.76
C SER A 464 -20.07 -2.17 26.55
N SER A 465 -20.66 -1.16 25.88
CA SER A 465 -21.45 -0.08 26.51
C SER A 465 -22.94 -0.39 26.61
N SER A 466 -23.53 -0.21 27.79
CA SER A 466 -24.96 -0.41 28.08
C SER A 466 -25.83 0.84 27.84
N GLU A 467 -25.57 1.62 26.80
CA GLU A 467 -26.45 2.75 26.50
C GLU A 467 -27.72 2.24 25.81
N ASN A 468 -28.83 2.32 26.55
CA ASN A 468 -30.21 2.07 26.13
C ASN A 468 -30.65 3.04 25.02
N ASP A 469 -30.00 3.04 23.86
CA ASP A 469 -30.45 3.81 22.70
C ASP A 469 -31.48 3.01 21.88
N GLY A 470 -32.46 2.37 22.55
CA GLY A 470 -33.67 1.79 21.97
C GLY A 470 -33.53 0.75 20.84
N VAL A 471 -32.33 0.42 20.37
CA VAL A 471 -32.04 -0.48 19.25
C VAL A 471 -31.45 -1.76 19.81
N GLU A 472 -32.14 -2.88 19.58
CA GLU A 472 -31.69 -4.21 20.01
C GLU A 472 -30.34 -4.59 19.37
N ASP A 473 -29.43 -5.17 20.18
CA ASP A 473 -28.15 -5.81 19.79
C ASP A 473 -28.27 -6.74 18.56
N CYS A 474 -29.50 -7.17 18.25
CA CYS A 474 -29.89 -7.98 17.10
C CYS A 474 -29.41 -7.47 15.73
N THR A 475 -29.19 -6.16 15.58
CA THR A 475 -28.81 -5.54 14.29
C THR A 475 -27.34 -5.71 13.92
N GLU A 476 -26.45 -5.82 14.90
CA GLU A 476 -24.99 -5.95 14.69
C GLU A 476 -24.51 -7.41 14.58
N PHE A 477 -25.29 -8.41 15.01
CA PHE A 477 -24.89 -9.81 14.86
C PHE A 477 -24.69 -10.23 13.39
N VAL A 478 -25.34 -9.55 12.45
CA VAL A 478 -25.37 -9.89 11.02
C VAL A 478 -24.00 -9.79 10.33
N SER A 479 -23.08 -8.93 10.82
CA SER A 479 -21.74 -8.79 10.22
C SER A 479 -20.76 -9.88 10.67
N PHE A 480 -20.98 -10.50 11.83
CA PHE A 480 -20.01 -11.42 12.45
C PHE A 480 -20.44 -12.88 12.44
N PHE A 481 -21.74 -13.12 12.33
CA PHE A 481 -22.27 -14.46 12.41
C PHE A 481 -21.93 -15.28 11.16
N PRO A 482 -21.66 -16.58 11.33
CA PRO A 482 -21.27 -17.47 10.26
C PRO A 482 -22.39 -17.69 9.23
N ASP A 483 -22.04 -18.23 8.07
CA ASP A 483 -23.06 -18.80 7.16
C ASP A 483 -23.72 -20.01 7.86
N PHE A 484 -25.05 -20.11 7.83
CA PHE A 484 -25.78 -21.19 8.50
C PHE A 484 -26.11 -22.32 7.53
N ILE A 485 -25.83 -23.56 7.92
CA ILE A 485 -26.17 -24.76 7.14
C ILE A 485 -26.96 -25.70 8.01
N TRP A 486 -28.18 -26.06 7.58
CA TRP A 486 -28.97 -27.08 8.26
C TRP A 486 -28.84 -28.41 7.51
N ILE A 487 -28.24 -29.39 8.19
CA ILE A 487 -28.17 -30.78 7.75
C ILE A 487 -29.31 -31.58 8.39
N VAL A 488 -30.12 -32.22 7.55
CA VAL A 488 -31.22 -33.10 7.96
C VAL A 488 -30.86 -34.53 7.55
N ARG A 489 -30.44 -35.33 8.53
CA ARG A 489 -30.02 -36.73 8.37
C ARG A 489 -31.20 -37.67 8.37
N ASP A 490 -31.06 -38.83 7.73
CA ASP A 490 -32.09 -39.87 7.65
C ASP A 490 -33.43 -39.30 7.14
N PHE A 491 -33.38 -38.46 6.11
CA PHE A 491 -34.55 -37.86 5.49
C PHE A 491 -35.33 -38.93 4.72
N THR A 492 -36.65 -38.96 4.87
CA THR A 492 -37.50 -40.01 4.26
C THR A 492 -38.69 -39.45 3.49
N LEU A 493 -38.75 -38.13 3.27
CA LEU A 493 -39.88 -37.46 2.63
C LEU A 493 -39.55 -37.08 1.20
N ASP A 494 -40.55 -37.06 0.33
CA ASP A 494 -40.43 -36.39 -0.97
C ASP A 494 -40.33 -34.88 -0.75
N LEU A 495 -39.33 -34.23 -1.36
CA LEU A 495 -39.21 -32.76 -1.41
C LEU A 495 -40.26 -32.15 -2.35
N LYS A 496 -41.53 -32.13 -1.89
CA LYS A 496 -42.65 -31.54 -2.61
C LYS A 496 -43.47 -30.64 -1.69
N LEU A 497 -43.76 -29.41 -2.15
CA LEU A 497 -44.72 -28.51 -1.51
C LEU A 497 -45.88 -28.26 -2.46
N HIS A 498 -47.11 -28.44 -1.99
CA HIS A 498 -48.34 -28.31 -2.80
C HIS A 498 -48.32 -29.15 -4.09
N GLY A 499 -47.67 -30.32 -4.07
CA GLY A 499 -47.56 -31.22 -5.23
C GLY A 499 -46.45 -30.84 -6.22
N HIS A 500 -45.74 -29.72 -6.02
CA HIS A 500 -44.63 -29.29 -6.85
C HIS A 500 -43.29 -29.68 -6.21
N PRO A 501 -42.30 -30.13 -6.99
CA PRO A 501 -40.96 -30.40 -6.49
C PRO A 501 -40.32 -29.11 -5.99
N VAL A 502 -39.61 -29.19 -4.86
CA VAL A 502 -38.89 -28.07 -4.25
C VAL A 502 -37.45 -28.49 -3.96
N THR A 503 -36.56 -27.51 -3.86
CA THR A 503 -35.17 -27.70 -3.42
C THR A 503 -35.08 -27.86 -1.90
N GLU A 504 -33.94 -28.34 -1.38
CA GLU A 504 -33.72 -28.40 0.07
C GLU A 504 -33.77 -27.01 0.71
N ASP A 505 -33.28 -25.99 0.00
CA ASP A 505 -33.29 -24.60 0.47
C ASP A 505 -34.71 -24.05 0.57
N GLU A 506 -35.58 -24.35 -0.41
CA GLU A 506 -37.00 -24.00 -0.36
C GLU A 506 -37.74 -24.73 0.77
N TYR A 507 -37.37 -25.98 1.05
CA TYR A 507 -37.88 -26.73 2.20
C TYR A 507 -37.53 -26.03 3.52
N LEU A 508 -36.27 -25.60 3.69
CA LEU A 508 -35.83 -24.84 4.87
C LEU A 508 -36.54 -23.50 4.99
N GLU A 509 -36.62 -22.72 3.91
CA GLU A 509 -37.28 -21.41 3.94
C GLU A 509 -38.80 -21.53 4.19
N ASN A 510 -39.42 -22.64 3.79
CA ASN A 510 -40.79 -22.96 4.17
C ASN A 510 -40.91 -23.30 5.68
N ALA A 511 -39.97 -24.07 6.24
CA ALA A 511 -39.97 -24.39 7.67
C ALA A 511 -39.74 -23.16 8.58
N LEU A 512 -38.93 -22.21 8.10
CA LEU A 512 -38.64 -20.92 8.76
C LEU A 512 -39.69 -19.83 8.45
N LYS A 513 -40.74 -20.15 7.68
CA LYS A 513 -41.82 -19.21 7.40
C LYS A 513 -42.54 -18.85 8.70
N LEU A 514 -42.64 -17.55 8.99
CA LEU A 514 -43.34 -17.07 10.17
C LEU A 514 -44.83 -17.39 10.07
N ILE A 515 -45.40 -17.77 11.20
CA ILE A 515 -46.83 -18.03 11.36
C ILE A 515 -47.54 -16.67 11.54
N PRO A 516 -48.58 -16.37 10.75
CA PRO A 516 -49.36 -15.14 10.88
C PRO A 516 -50.19 -15.09 12.16
N GLY A 517 -50.43 -13.87 12.65
CA GLY A 517 -51.20 -13.61 13.87
C GLY A 517 -50.32 -13.36 15.10
N ASN A 518 -50.88 -12.63 16.08
CA ASN A 518 -50.16 -12.14 17.27
C ASN A 518 -50.57 -12.89 18.56
N ASN A 519 -50.96 -14.16 18.46
CA ASN A 519 -51.31 -14.94 19.63
C ASN A 519 -50.04 -15.50 20.32
N PRO A 520 -50.07 -15.80 21.65
CA PRO A 520 -48.88 -16.24 22.39
C PRO A 520 -48.20 -17.50 21.81
N LYS A 521 -48.98 -18.45 21.29
CA LYS A 521 -48.44 -19.67 20.66
C LYS A 521 -47.68 -19.36 19.38
N ALA A 522 -48.20 -18.44 18.56
CA ALA A 522 -47.54 -17.97 17.35
C ALA A 522 -46.27 -17.18 17.68
N GLN A 523 -46.25 -16.41 18.77
CA GLN A 523 -45.05 -15.70 19.23
C GLN A 523 -43.93 -16.68 19.64
N ILE A 524 -44.23 -17.65 20.50
CA ILE A 524 -43.26 -18.67 20.95
C ILE A 524 -42.71 -19.45 19.76
N SER A 525 -43.58 -19.87 18.84
CA SER A 525 -43.15 -20.60 17.64
C SER A 525 -42.33 -19.73 16.68
N ASN A 526 -42.64 -18.43 16.58
CA ASN A 526 -41.94 -17.52 15.68
C ASN A 526 -40.57 -17.09 16.21
N LEU A 527 -40.35 -17.05 17.52
CA LEU A 527 -39.08 -16.59 18.12
C LEU A 527 -37.84 -17.29 17.54
N PRO A 528 -37.71 -18.64 17.57
CA PRO A 528 -36.54 -19.30 16.98
C PRO A 528 -36.43 -19.07 15.47
N ARG A 529 -37.56 -18.94 14.75
CA ARG A 529 -37.55 -18.64 13.31
C ARG A 529 -37.05 -17.23 13.02
N GLU A 530 -37.44 -16.26 13.84
CA GLU A 530 -36.97 -14.87 13.75
C GLU A 530 -35.48 -14.79 14.05
N CYS A 531 -35.02 -15.41 15.14
CA CYS A 531 -33.61 -15.44 15.49
C CYS A 531 -32.75 -16.06 14.38
N ILE A 532 -33.12 -17.21 13.84
CA ILE A 532 -32.37 -17.84 12.74
C ILE A 532 -32.33 -16.93 11.50
N ARG A 533 -33.45 -16.30 11.15
CA ARG A 533 -33.54 -15.44 9.96
C ARG A 533 -32.76 -14.13 10.12
N ASN A 534 -32.74 -13.58 11.33
CA ASN A 534 -32.07 -12.32 11.65
C ASN A 534 -30.57 -12.53 11.83
N PHE A 535 -30.15 -13.54 12.58
CA PHE A 535 -28.73 -13.79 12.90
C PHE A 535 -27.95 -14.37 11.73
N PHE A 536 -28.59 -15.23 10.93
CA PHE A 536 -27.91 -15.94 9.85
C PHE A 536 -28.55 -15.59 8.50
N PRO A 537 -28.19 -14.46 7.86
CA PRO A 537 -28.85 -14.03 6.61
C PRO A 537 -28.64 -14.99 5.45
N LYS A 538 -27.47 -15.65 5.39
CA LYS A 538 -27.16 -16.69 4.40
C LYS A 538 -27.38 -18.06 5.04
N ARG A 539 -28.32 -18.82 4.46
CA ARG A 539 -28.75 -20.14 4.93
C ARG A 539 -28.71 -21.13 3.77
N LYS A 540 -28.30 -22.36 4.05
CA LYS A 540 -28.28 -23.49 3.11
C LYS A 540 -28.86 -24.72 3.80
N CYS A 541 -29.54 -25.58 3.05
CA CYS A 541 -30.01 -26.87 3.55
C CYS A 541 -29.43 -28.03 2.74
N PHE A 542 -29.15 -29.13 3.43
CA PHE A 542 -28.85 -30.42 2.82
C PHE A 542 -29.68 -31.50 3.52
N VAL A 543 -30.42 -32.29 2.75
CA VAL A 543 -31.09 -33.50 3.24
C VAL A 543 -30.23 -34.70 2.87
N PHE A 544 -30.06 -35.62 3.79
CA PHE A 544 -29.29 -36.85 3.59
C PHE A 544 -30.18 -38.05 3.83
N ASP A 545 -30.17 -38.97 2.89
CA ASP A 545 -30.73 -40.29 3.10
C ASP A 545 -29.92 -41.08 4.12
N ARG A 546 -30.46 -42.23 4.52
CA ARG A 546 -29.78 -43.08 5.49
C ARG A 546 -28.52 -43.68 4.84
N PRO A 547 -27.35 -43.68 5.51
CA PRO A 547 -26.11 -44.17 4.91
C PRO A 547 -26.16 -45.65 4.50
N THR A 548 -26.91 -46.47 5.25
CA THR A 548 -27.12 -47.90 5.00
C THR A 548 -28.29 -48.42 5.84
N ASP A 549 -29.03 -49.40 5.33
CA ASP A 549 -30.09 -50.09 6.07
C ASP A 549 -29.55 -51.16 7.04
N LYS A 550 -28.29 -51.56 6.88
CA LYS A 550 -27.69 -52.61 7.70
C LYS A 550 -27.19 -52.05 9.02
N LYS A 551 -27.88 -52.38 10.12
CA LYS A 551 -27.54 -51.93 11.49
C LYS A 551 -26.07 -52.17 11.88
N ASN A 552 -25.51 -53.33 11.51
CA ASN A 552 -24.12 -53.66 11.84
C ASN A 552 -23.12 -52.75 11.13
N LEU A 553 -23.39 -52.38 9.87
CA LEU A 553 -22.54 -51.46 9.11
C LEU A 553 -22.68 -50.03 9.65
N LEU A 554 -23.89 -49.61 10.00
CA LEU A 554 -24.13 -48.29 10.61
C LEU A 554 -23.38 -48.12 11.95
N ALA A 555 -23.29 -49.19 12.75
CA ALA A 555 -22.54 -49.20 14.00
C ALA A 555 -21.01 -49.16 13.81
N SER A 556 -20.51 -49.53 12.64
CA SER A 556 -19.07 -49.51 12.31
C SER A 556 -18.77 -48.60 11.13
N ILE A 557 -19.56 -47.52 10.96
CA ILE A 557 -19.57 -46.71 9.73
C ILE A 557 -18.21 -46.13 9.34
N GLU A 558 -17.32 -45.91 10.31
CA GLU A 558 -15.92 -45.50 10.03
C GLU A 558 -15.16 -46.53 9.20
N ASN A 559 -15.42 -47.82 9.39
CA ASN A 559 -14.72 -48.93 8.73
C ASN A 559 -15.47 -49.46 7.51
N VAL A 560 -16.62 -48.87 7.17
CA VAL A 560 -17.42 -49.28 6.02
C VAL A 560 -16.81 -48.68 4.76
N SER A 561 -16.60 -49.51 3.75
CA SER A 561 -16.13 -49.06 2.45
C SER A 561 -17.24 -48.34 1.69
N GLU A 562 -16.87 -47.35 0.87
CA GLU A 562 -17.86 -46.48 0.20
C GLU A 562 -18.83 -47.28 -0.70
N ASP A 563 -18.38 -48.37 -1.33
CA ASP A 563 -19.22 -49.26 -2.14
C ASP A 563 -20.36 -49.95 -1.38
N GLN A 564 -20.33 -49.92 -0.05
CA GLN A 564 -21.36 -50.50 0.83
C GLN A 564 -22.34 -49.46 1.37
N LEU A 565 -22.09 -48.18 1.10
CA LEU A 565 -22.97 -47.08 1.46
C LEU A 565 -23.97 -46.82 0.34
N ASP A 566 -25.08 -46.19 0.71
CA ASP A 566 -26.07 -45.74 -0.26
C ASP A 566 -25.45 -44.72 -1.25
N PRO A 567 -25.62 -44.89 -2.58
CA PRO A 567 -25.04 -43.97 -3.56
C PRO A 567 -25.55 -42.54 -3.45
N ASP A 568 -26.84 -42.34 -3.16
CA ASP A 568 -27.45 -41.01 -3.06
C ASP A 568 -26.94 -40.30 -1.81
N PHE A 569 -26.74 -41.04 -0.71
CA PHE A 569 -26.06 -40.53 0.49
C PHE A 569 -24.62 -40.07 0.19
N LEU A 570 -23.84 -40.84 -0.57
CA LEU A 570 -22.48 -40.50 -0.94
C LEU A 570 -22.40 -39.28 -1.85
N GLU A 571 -23.27 -39.22 -2.86
CA GLU A 571 -23.38 -38.06 -3.75
C GLU A 571 -23.66 -36.80 -2.94
N GLN A 572 -24.63 -36.86 -2.03
CA GLN A 572 -24.97 -35.72 -1.19
C GLN A 572 -23.84 -35.32 -0.23
N ALA A 573 -23.11 -36.29 0.34
CA ALA A 573 -21.94 -36.01 1.16
C ALA A 573 -20.84 -35.29 0.37
N ASN A 574 -20.62 -35.68 -0.88
CA ASN A 574 -19.66 -35.03 -1.77
C ASN A 574 -20.13 -33.63 -2.20
N ASN A 575 -21.43 -33.44 -2.45
CA ASN A 575 -22.03 -32.14 -2.73
C ASN A 575 -21.87 -31.18 -1.54
N PHE A 576 -22.12 -31.67 -0.33
CA PHE A 576 -21.88 -30.91 0.91
C PHE A 576 -20.41 -30.48 1.04
N CYS A 577 -19.47 -31.41 0.90
CA CYS A 577 -18.04 -31.09 1.00
C CYS A 577 -17.61 -30.06 -0.07
N SER A 578 -18.03 -30.29 -1.32
CA SER A 578 -17.75 -29.38 -2.45
C SER A 578 -18.32 -27.98 -2.22
N TYR A 579 -19.53 -27.88 -1.66
CA TYR A 579 -20.14 -26.62 -1.30
C TYR A 579 -19.32 -25.88 -0.24
N ILE A 580 -18.87 -26.56 0.81
CA ILE A 580 -18.03 -25.98 1.87
C ILE A 580 -16.72 -25.47 1.26
N PHE A 581 -15.97 -26.30 0.54
CA PHE A 581 -14.67 -25.90 -0.01
C PHE A 581 -14.77 -24.72 -0.99
N THR A 582 -15.88 -24.61 -1.71
CA THR A 582 -16.10 -23.52 -2.67
C THR A 582 -16.59 -22.24 -1.97
N ASN A 583 -17.60 -22.36 -1.10
CA ASN A 583 -18.39 -21.22 -0.62
C ASN A 583 -18.00 -20.72 0.78
N ALA A 584 -17.33 -21.53 1.60
CA ALA A 584 -16.95 -21.13 2.95
C ALA A 584 -15.93 -19.99 2.90
N LYS A 585 -16.21 -18.93 3.67
CA LYS A 585 -15.37 -17.73 3.71
C LYS A 585 -14.28 -17.87 4.77
N THR A 586 -13.18 -17.16 4.57
CA THR A 586 -12.18 -16.94 5.62
C THR A 586 -12.86 -16.27 6.82
N LYS A 587 -12.51 -16.70 8.04
CA LYS A 587 -13.03 -16.08 9.26
C LYS A 587 -12.46 -14.66 9.36
N THR A 588 -13.30 -13.69 9.66
CA THR A 588 -12.90 -12.28 9.79
C THR A 588 -13.32 -11.70 11.14
N LEU A 589 -12.55 -10.72 11.62
CA LEU A 589 -12.94 -9.83 12.73
C LEU A 589 -13.71 -8.62 12.19
N SER A 590 -13.95 -7.64 13.07
CA SER A 590 -14.56 -6.36 12.69
C SER A 590 -13.62 -5.68 11.72
N ASP A 591 -14.14 -5.02 10.68
CA ASP A 591 -13.33 -4.34 9.66
C ASP A 591 -12.54 -5.30 8.73
N GLY A 592 -12.94 -6.58 8.64
CA GLY A 592 -12.51 -7.47 7.56
C GLY A 592 -11.18 -8.15 7.73
N ILE A 593 -10.63 -8.01 8.93
CA ILE A 593 -9.31 -8.52 9.26
C ILE A 593 -9.37 -10.05 9.24
N PRO A 594 -8.59 -10.72 8.36
CA PRO A 594 -8.60 -12.16 8.29
C PRO A 594 -8.02 -12.76 9.57
N VAL A 595 -8.74 -13.71 10.16
CA VAL A 595 -8.30 -14.45 11.34
C VAL A 595 -7.30 -15.50 10.89
N THR A 596 -6.12 -15.50 11.51
CA THR A 596 -5.10 -16.55 11.40
C THR A 596 -5.27 -17.56 12.53
N GLY A 597 -4.55 -18.68 12.52
CA GLY A 597 -4.59 -19.63 13.64
C GLY A 597 -4.21 -18.97 14.96
N LYS A 598 -3.14 -18.14 14.98
CA LYS A 598 -2.75 -17.38 16.17
C LYS A 598 -3.89 -16.50 16.70
N ARG A 599 -4.57 -15.76 15.83
CA ARG A 599 -5.72 -14.93 16.21
C ARG A 599 -6.88 -15.77 16.73
N LEU A 600 -7.16 -16.92 16.12
CA LEU A 600 -8.20 -17.84 16.57
C LEU A 600 -7.91 -18.36 17.98
N GLY A 601 -6.65 -18.72 18.27
CA GLY A 601 -6.24 -19.13 19.61
C GLY A 601 -6.48 -18.05 20.67
N THR A 602 -6.11 -16.80 20.37
CA THR A 602 -6.38 -15.67 21.28
C THR A 602 -7.88 -15.41 21.46
N LEU A 603 -8.70 -15.55 20.42
CA LEU A 603 -10.17 -15.45 20.56
C LEU A 603 -10.72 -16.52 21.50
N VAL A 604 -10.26 -17.76 21.37
CA VAL A 604 -10.67 -18.88 22.26
C VAL A 604 -10.36 -18.53 23.70
N VAL A 605 -9.14 -18.05 23.99
CA VAL A 605 -8.74 -17.63 25.34
C VAL A 605 -9.62 -16.48 25.84
N ALA A 606 -9.81 -15.42 25.04
CA ALA A 606 -10.61 -14.26 25.45
C ALA A 606 -12.07 -14.61 25.77
N TYR A 607 -12.71 -15.47 24.97
CA TYR A 607 -14.07 -15.93 25.24
C TYR A 607 -14.14 -16.85 26.45
N MET A 608 -13.16 -17.74 26.63
CA MET A 608 -13.13 -18.65 27.76
C MET A 608 -12.86 -17.93 29.08
N ASP A 609 -12.00 -16.92 29.09
CA ASP A 609 -11.75 -16.09 30.27
C ASP A 609 -13.04 -15.38 30.70
N ALA A 610 -13.79 -14.80 29.75
CA ALA A 610 -15.09 -14.18 30.05
C ALA A 610 -16.10 -15.18 30.65
N ILE A 611 -16.24 -16.36 30.06
CA ILE A 611 -17.15 -17.40 30.57
C ILE A 611 -16.75 -17.83 31.99
N ASN A 612 -15.45 -18.02 32.23
CA ASN A 612 -14.92 -18.48 33.51
C ASN A 612 -14.98 -17.42 34.60
N THR A 613 -14.94 -16.13 34.27
CA THR A 613 -15.18 -15.03 35.23
C THR A 613 -16.66 -14.78 35.51
N GLY A 614 -17.56 -15.41 34.75
CA GLY A 614 -19.01 -15.22 34.84
C GLY A 614 -19.53 -14.04 34.00
N ASP A 615 -18.68 -13.46 33.16
CA ASP A 615 -19.05 -12.44 32.18
C ASP A 615 -19.58 -13.08 30.88
N VAL A 616 -20.23 -12.26 30.05
CA VAL A 616 -20.72 -12.68 28.74
C VAL A 616 -19.63 -12.40 27.69
N PRO A 617 -19.25 -13.39 26.85
CA PRO A 617 -18.37 -13.19 25.70
C PRO A 617 -18.77 -11.96 24.86
N CYS A 618 -17.84 -11.02 24.73
CA CYS A 618 -18.06 -9.78 23.99
C CYS A 618 -17.13 -9.68 22.78
N LEU A 619 -17.71 -9.46 21.60
CA LEU A 619 -16.96 -9.35 20.34
C LEU A 619 -15.99 -8.16 20.36
N GLU A 620 -16.45 -6.99 20.79
CA GLU A 620 -15.62 -5.78 20.88
C GLU A 620 -14.42 -5.97 21.81
N ASN A 621 -14.65 -6.55 22.99
CA ASN A 621 -13.59 -6.81 23.97
C ASN A 621 -12.55 -7.81 23.46
N ALA A 622 -13.00 -8.87 22.76
CA ALA A 622 -12.09 -9.86 22.18
C ALA A 622 -11.21 -9.23 21.08
N VAL A 623 -11.80 -8.38 20.23
CA VAL A 623 -11.05 -7.62 19.21
C VAL A 623 -10.09 -6.62 19.87
N ALA A 624 -10.50 -5.93 20.92
CA ALA A 624 -9.62 -5.00 21.66
C ALA A 624 -8.43 -5.73 22.30
N THR A 625 -8.66 -6.89 22.90
CA THR A 625 -7.60 -7.74 23.49
C THR A 625 -6.59 -8.19 22.41
N LEU A 626 -7.09 -8.64 21.25
CA LEU A 626 -6.25 -8.96 20.11
C LEU A 626 -5.44 -7.75 19.63
N ALA A 627 -6.07 -6.58 19.50
CA ALA A 627 -5.42 -5.35 19.04
C ALA A 627 -4.29 -4.94 20.00
N GLN A 628 -4.52 -5.01 21.31
CA GLN A 628 -3.48 -4.72 22.30
C GLN A 628 -2.25 -5.64 22.17
N LEU A 629 -2.48 -6.95 22.06
CA LEU A 629 -1.39 -7.94 21.94
C LEU A 629 -0.62 -7.78 20.63
N GLU A 630 -1.31 -7.64 19.50
CA GLU A 630 -0.67 -7.51 18.20
C GLU A 630 0.01 -6.16 18.02
N ASN A 631 -0.60 -5.06 18.43
CA ASN A 631 0.00 -3.73 18.32
C ASN A 631 1.24 -3.60 19.23
N SER A 632 1.23 -4.22 20.41
CA SER A 632 2.41 -4.30 21.27
C SER A 632 3.55 -5.07 20.59
N ALA A 633 3.26 -6.24 20.02
CA ALA A 633 4.24 -7.05 19.29
C ALA A 633 4.75 -6.34 18.02
N ALA A 634 3.87 -5.68 17.27
CA ALA A 634 4.20 -4.91 16.07
C ALA A 634 5.10 -3.72 16.42
N MET A 635 4.80 -3.00 17.49
CA MET A 635 5.63 -1.90 18.01
C MET A 635 7.03 -2.40 18.36
N GLN A 636 7.13 -3.51 19.10
CA GLN A 636 8.43 -4.07 19.46
C GLN A 636 9.22 -4.51 18.22
N LYS A 637 8.57 -5.21 17.29
CA LYS A 637 9.17 -5.64 16.02
C LYS A 637 9.68 -4.45 15.20
N ALA A 638 8.90 -3.38 15.10
CA ALA A 638 9.30 -2.15 14.41
C ALA A 638 10.49 -1.47 15.09
N ALA A 639 10.47 -1.37 16.43
CA ALA A 639 11.56 -0.81 17.19
C ALA A 639 12.86 -1.61 17.01
N ASP A 640 12.77 -2.94 17.01
CA ASP A 640 13.93 -3.82 16.81
C ASP A 640 14.46 -3.72 15.37
N HIS A 641 13.57 -3.69 14.37
CA HIS A 641 13.93 -3.41 12.97
C HIS A 641 14.70 -2.09 12.85
N TYR A 642 14.20 -1.00 13.45
CA TYR A 642 14.92 0.28 13.46
C TYR A 642 16.34 0.15 14.02
N SER A 643 16.50 -0.52 15.17
CA SER A 643 17.80 -0.71 15.83
C SER A 643 18.76 -1.51 14.96
N GLU A 644 18.29 -2.60 14.35
CA GLU A 644 19.09 -3.46 13.49
C GLU A 644 19.55 -2.71 12.23
N GLN A 645 18.66 -1.97 11.57
CA GLN A 645 18.98 -1.25 10.35
C GLN A 645 19.93 -0.07 10.61
N MET A 646 19.73 0.68 11.70
CA MET A 646 20.66 1.74 12.12
C MET A 646 22.05 1.18 12.39
N ALA A 647 22.16 0.07 13.12
CA ALA A 647 23.44 -0.54 13.45
C ALA A 647 24.16 -1.14 12.22
N GLN A 648 23.42 -1.60 11.21
CA GLN A 648 24.00 -2.17 9.99
C GLN A 648 24.44 -1.12 8.97
N ARG A 649 23.74 0.02 8.89
CA ARG A 649 23.97 1.04 7.86
C ARG A 649 24.87 2.18 8.33
N LEU A 650 24.98 2.42 9.62
CA LEU A 650 25.72 3.56 10.18
C LEU A 650 27.11 3.14 10.67
N ASP A 651 28.15 3.55 9.94
CA ASP A 651 29.54 3.41 10.38
C ASP A 651 29.94 4.58 11.29
N LEU A 652 30.28 4.28 12.54
CA LEU A 652 30.73 5.28 13.51
C LEU A 652 32.26 5.42 13.55
N PRO A 653 32.82 6.64 13.59
CA PRO A 653 32.12 7.92 13.51
C PRO A 653 31.62 8.24 12.09
N ALA A 654 30.40 8.78 12.01
CA ALA A 654 29.86 9.35 10.78
C ALA A 654 30.60 10.63 10.42
N ASP A 655 30.78 10.90 9.14
CA ASP A 655 31.56 12.05 8.65
C ASP A 655 30.87 13.38 8.97
N THR A 656 29.54 13.39 8.88
CA THR A 656 28.71 14.54 9.21
C THR A 656 27.50 14.12 10.05
N TYR A 657 26.88 15.10 10.72
CA TYR A 657 25.61 14.85 11.40
C TYR A 657 24.49 14.52 10.40
N LEU A 658 24.58 15.05 9.17
CA LEU A 658 23.60 14.82 8.10
C LEU A 658 23.54 13.35 7.68
N GLU A 659 24.70 12.69 7.52
CA GLU A 659 24.78 11.26 7.20
C GLU A 659 23.99 10.41 8.21
N LEU A 660 24.15 10.68 9.51
CA LEU A 660 23.39 9.99 10.56
C LEU A 660 21.89 10.26 10.45
N LEU A 661 21.49 11.50 10.14
CA LEU A 661 20.08 11.87 9.99
C LEU A 661 19.43 11.22 8.78
N GLU A 662 20.13 11.11 7.65
CA GLU A 662 19.65 10.47 6.43
C GLU A 662 19.39 8.98 6.68
N VAL A 663 20.37 8.27 7.26
CA VAL A 663 20.21 6.85 7.64
C VAL A 663 19.07 6.67 8.64
N HIS A 664 18.96 7.57 9.63
CA HIS A 664 17.85 7.55 10.60
C HIS A 664 16.48 7.72 9.93
N ALA A 665 16.34 8.66 8.99
CA ALA A 665 15.08 8.89 8.31
C ALA A 665 14.62 7.66 7.52
N ASP A 666 15.53 7.01 6.80
CA ASP A 666 15.24 5.76 6.07
C ASP A 666 14.83 4.63 7.03
N CYS A 667 15.60 4.44 8.11
CA CYS A 667 15.31 3.40 9.10
C CYS A 667 13.98 3.65 9.85
N GLU A 668 13.65 4.91 10.14
CA GLU A 668 12.38 5.31 10.76
C GLU A 668 11.20 5.02 9.83
N CYS A 669 11.31 5.38 8.55
CA CYS A 669 10.29 5.08 7.54
C CYS A 669 10.05 3.57 7.42
N GLU A 670 11.12 2.76 7.37
CA GLU A 670 11.01 1.30 7.33
C GLU A 670 10.36 0.73 8.60
N ALA A 671 10.74 1.22 9.78
CA ALA A 671 10.19 0.75 11.04
C ALA A 671 8.68 1.06 11.14
N ILE A 672 8.27 2.24 10.69
CA ILE A 672 6.85 2.63 10.69
C ILE A 672 6.07 1.81 9.67
N ALA A 673 6.65 1.50 8.51
CA ALA A 673 6.04 0.58 7.55
C ALA A 673 5.83 -0.82 8.17
N VAL A 674 6.83 -1.36 8.86
CA VAL A 674 6.73 -2.65 9.59
C VAL A 674 5.62 -2.59 10.66
N PHE A 675 5.51 -1.49 11.40
CA PHE A 675 4.43 -1.32 12.36
C PHE A 675 3.05 -1.27 11.66
N MET A 676 2.93 -0.52 10.57
CA MET A 676 1.66 -0.37 9.85
C MET A 676 1.17 -1.69 9.25
N GLU A 677 2.10 -2.54 8.80
CA GLU A 677 1.81 -3.87 8.25
C GLU A 677 1.27 -4.84 9.32
N HIS A 678 1.75 -4.75 10.55
CA HIS A 678 1.46 -5.71 11.61
C HIS A 678 0.52 -5.21 12.71
N SER A 679 0.19 -3.93 12.73
CA SER A 679 -0.79 -3.34 13.65
C SER A 679 -2.20 -3.35 13.07
N PHE A 680 -3.22 -3.34 13.93
CA PHE A 680 -4.60 -3.10 13.53
C PHE A 680 -5.39 -2.47 14.69
N LYS A 681 -6.44 -1.69 14.37
CA LYS A 681 -7.34 -1.06 15.35
C LYS A 681 -6.60 -0.27 16.46
N ASP A 682 -5.58 0.51 16.08
CA ASP A 682 -4.93 1.50 16.98
C ASP A 682 -5.65 2.85 16.86
N ASP A 683 -6.96 2.86 17.16
CA ASP A 683 -7.85 4.00 16.88
C ASP A 683 -7.41 5.29 17.62
N THR A 684 -6.85 5.14 18.83
CA THR A 684 -6.31 6.25 19.63
C THR A 684 -4.88 6.61 19.26
N GLN A 685 -4.23 5.85 18.36
CA GLN A 685 -2.82 5.95 17.97
C GLN A 685 -1.90 5.93 19.19
N GLU A 686 -2.18 5.09 20.18
CA GLU A 686 -1.36 5.00 21.39
C GLU A 686 -0.08 4.23 21.10
N PHE A 687 -0.17 3.10 20.42
CA PHE A 687 0.98 2.28 20.07
C PHE A 687 1.89 2.98 19.06
N GLN A 688 1.32 3.66 18.06
CA GLN A 688 2.11 4.46 17.13
C GLN A 688 2.89 5.59 17.85
N LYS A 689 2.28 6.27 18.83
CA LYS A 689 2.98 7.31 19.62
C LYS A 689 4.13 6.73 20.43
N MET A 690 3.88 5.60 21.10
CA MET A 690 4.92 4.90 21.86
C MET A 690 6.08 4.47 20.94
N LEU A 691 5.79 3.97 19.73
CA LEU A 691 6.82 3.63 18.74
C LEU A 691 7.69 4.84 18.38
N VAL A 692 7.07 5.98 18.05
CA VAL A 692 7.79 7.22 17.70
C VAL A 692 8.66 7.69 18.86
N GLU A 693 8.19 7.58 20.10
CA GLU A 693 8.98 7.92 21.28
C GLU A 693 10.16 6.96 21.47
N ILE A 694 9.97 5.65 21.25
CA ILE A 694 11.05 4.65 21.29
C ILE A 694 12.10 4.95 20.22
N ILE A 695 11.69 5.23 18.98
CA ILE A 695 12.60 5.56 17.87
C ILE A 695 13.38 6.84 18.19
N LYS A 696 12.72 7.87 18.73
CA LYS A 696 13.38 9.11 19.16
C LYS A 696 14.45 8.84 20.22
N ASN A 697 14.13 8.07 21.25
CA ASN A 697 15.10 7.72 22.30
C ASN A 697 16.28 6.90 21.74
N LYS A 698 16.02 5.97 20.82
CA LYS A 698 17.07 5.20 20.15
C LYS A 698 17.97 6.07 19.27
N LYS A 699 17.39 7.04 18.53
CA LYS A 699 18.15 8.04 17.75
C LYS A 699 19.08 8.85 18.65
N GLU A 700 18.58 9.36 19.78
CA GLU A 700 19.41 10.08 20.75
C GLU A 700 20.59 9.22 21.22
N GLY A 701 20.36 7.93 21.46
CA GLY A 701 21.43 6.96 21.74
C GLY A 701 22.50 6.87 20.65
N PHE A 702 22.10 6.76 19.38
CA PHE A 702 23.05 6.74 18.25
C PHE A 702 23.81 8.05 18.08
N VAL A 703 23.17 9.20 18.35
CA VAL A 703 23.85 10.50 18.32
C VAL A 703 24.96 10.55 19.37
N LEU A 704 24.69 10.14 20.62
CA LEU A 704 25.71 10.10 21.67
C LEU A 704 26.86 9.16 21.29
N GLN A 705 26.57 7.95 20.79
CA GLN A 705 27.59 7.00 20.36
C GLN A 705 28.47 7.58 19.24
N ASN A 706 27.88 8.32 18.29
CA ASN A 706 28.61 8.99 17.22
C ASN A 706 29.53 10.10 17.75
N GLU A 707 29.03 10.93 18.67
CA GLU A 707 29.84 11.97 19.30
C GLU A 707 31.02 11.39 20.08
N GLU A 708 30.80 10.31 20.84
CA GLU A 708 31.86 9.61 21.58
C GLU A 708 32.89 8.99 20.65
N ALA A 709 32.45 8.28 19.60
CA ALA A 709 33.34 7.67 18.61
C ALA A 709 34.18 8.73 17.88
N SER A 710 33.55 9.85 17.49
CA SER A 710 34.23 10.98 16.83
C SER A 710 35.25 11.63 17.76
N ALA A 711 34.88 11.93 19.01
CA ALA A 711 35.78 12.54 19.97
C ALA A 711 37.00 11.64 20.24
N LYS A 712 36.77 10.35 20.43
CA LYS A 712 37.84 9.36 20.67
C LYS A 712 38.79 9.28 19.48
N TYR A 713 38.27 9.11 18.27
CA TYR A 713 39.07 9.02 17.06
C TYR A 713 39.87 10.30 16.79
N CYS A 714 39.24 11.47 16.97
CA CYS A 714 39.91 12.76 16.82
C CYS A 714 41.05 12.94 17.83
N GLN A 715 40.82 12.56 19.09
CA GLN A 715 41.82 12.65 20.14
C GLN A 715 43.02 11.74 19.84
N GLU A 716 42.79 10.49 19.46
CA GLU A 716 43.84 9.54 19.08
C GLU A 716 44.69 10.06 17.90
N LYS A 717 44.05 10.69 16.91
CA LYS A 717 44.76 11.27 15.76
C LYS A 717 45.53 12.54 16.12
N LEU A 718 44.98 13.39 16.98
CA LEU A 718 45.69 14.56 17.51
C LEU A 718 46.89 14.18 18.37
N ASP A 719 46.77 13.16 19.21
CA ASP A 719 47.87 12.64 20.02
C ASP A 719 49.00 12.13 19.12
N GLN A 720 48.67 11.37 18.07
CA GLN A 720 49.63 10.90 17.05
C GLN A 720 50.32 12.06 16.31
N LEU A 721 49.55 13.04 15.82
CA LEU A 721 50.11 14.16 15.05
C LEU A 721 50.90 15.16 15.90
N SER A 722 50.58 15.24 17.20
CA SER A 722 51.23 16.17 18.13
C SER A 722 52.51 15.63 18.77
N GLU A 723 52.80 14.34 18.63
CA GLU A 723 53.96 13.68 19.24
C GLU A 723 55.27 14.42 18.94
N THR A 724 55.57 14.68 17.66
CA THR A 724 56.79 15.41 17.25
C THR A 724 56.82 16.84 17.80
N LEU A 725 55.67 17.51 17.86
CA LEU A 725 55.59 18.87 18.40
C LEU A 725 55.88 18.89 19.90
N VAL A 726 55.27 17.96 20.65
CA VAL A 726 55.47 17.79 22.10
C VAL A 726 56.91 17.43 22.42
N GLU A 727 57.51 16.50 21.67
CA GLU A 727 58.93 16.16 21.79
C GLU A 727 59.83 17.39 21.58
N CYS A 728 59.61 18.15 20.50
CA CYS A 728 60.38 19.37 20.21
C CYS A 728 60.24 20.43 21.31
N ILE A 729 59.04 20.58 21.90
CA ILE A 729 58.81 21.47 23.06
C ILE A 729 59.62 20.99 24.26
N SER A 730 59.50 19.70 24.60
CA SER A 730 60.15 19.11 25.78
C SER A 730 61.68 19.12 25.69
N ALA A 731 62.23 18.93 24.48
CA ALA A 731 63.66 19.00 24.19
C ALA A 731 64.19 20.45 24.14
N GLY A 732 63.33 21.46 24.30
CA GLY A 732 63.72 22.87 24.29
C GLY A 732 64.15 23.38 22.91
N MET A 733 63.77 22.71 21.82
CA MET A 733 64.19 23.07 20.45
C MET A 733 63.68 24.44 19.99
N PHE A 734 62.63 24.96 20.64
CA PHE A 734 62.06 26.28 20.38
C PHE A 734 62.64 27.39 21.28
N SER A 735 63.56 27.07 22.21
CA SER A 735 64.20 28.03 23.11
C SER A 735 65.47 28.65 22.48
N VAL A 736 65.36 29.07 21.23
CA VAL A 736 66.43 29.70 20.42
C VAL A 736 65.93 31.03 19.84
N PRO A 737 66.82 31.96 19.44
CA PRO A 737 66.39 33.19 18.75
C PRO A 737 65.58 32.86 17.47
N GLY A 738 64.37 33.39 17.36
CA GLY A 738 63.39 33.07 16.32
C GLY A 738 62.57 31.79 16.56
N GLY A 739 62.70 31.16 17.71
CA GLY A 739 62.05 29.89 18.06
C GLY A 739 60.52 29.95 18.11
N HIS A 740 59.92 31.11 18.39
CA HIS A 740 58.46 31.28 18.33
C HIS A 740 57.91 31.16 16.91
N GLU A 741 58.65 31.61 15.89
CA GLU A 741 58.26 31.46 14.48
C GLU A 741 58.32 29.99 14.04
N LEU A 742 59.36 29.26 14.49
CA LEU A 742 59.50 27.82 14.24
C LEU A 742 58.36 27.03 14.90
N TYR A 743 58.01 27.37 16.14
CA TYR A 743 56.87 26.78 16.84
C TYR A 743 55.55 27.03 16.10
N ARG A 744 55.30 28.28 15.65
CA ARG A 744 54.07 28.62 14.94
C ARG A 744 53.93 27.83 13.64
N ARG A 745 55.01 27.65 12.88
CA ARG A 745 55.01 26.83 11.66
C ARG A 745 54.75 25.35 11.96
N ALA A 746 55.35 24.80 13.03
CA ALA A 746 55.11 23.43 13.43
C ALA A 746 53.65 23.20 13.86
N LYS A 747 53.08 24.13 14.63
CA LYS A 747 51.67 24.14 15.02
C LYS A 747 50.72 24.25 13.82
N GLN A 748 51.00 25.16 12.88
CA GLN A 748 50.22 25.31 11.64
C GLN A 748 50.28 24.05 10.75
N ARG A 749 51.45 23.39 10.71
CA ARG A 749 51.60 22.14 9.97
C ARG A 749 50.77 21.02 10.59
N LEU A 750 50.76 20.91 11.92
CA LEU A 750 49.89 19.98 12.63
C LEU A 750 48.40 20.25 12.38
N GLU A 751 47.97 21.51 12.43
CA GLU A 751 46.58 21.89 12.09
C GLU A 751 46.24 21.47 10.66
N TRP A 752 47.15 21.68 9.71
CA TRP A 752 46.98 21.27 8.32
C TRP A 752 46.90 19.74 8.16
N ASP A 753 47.80 18.99 8.80
CA ASP A 753 47.82 17.53 8.79
C ASP A 753 46.53 16.97 9.41
N TYR A 754 46.04 17.58 10.51
CA TYR A 754 44.78 17.20 11.15
C TYR A 754 43.57 17.50 10.27
N CYS A 755 43.54 18.63 9.56
CA CYS A 755 42.47 18.95 8.61
C CYS A 755 42.34 17.90 7.50
N HIS A 756 43.44 17.24 7.12
CA HIS A 756 43.44 16.18 6.09
C HIS A 756 43.13 14.77 6.62
N VAL A 757 42.97 14.57 7.93
CA VAL A 757 42.49 13.30 8.47
C VAL A 757 41.06 13.05 7.99
N LEU A 758 40.81 11.92 7.35
CA LEU A 758 39.47 11.54 6.90
C LEU A 758 38.63 11.00 8.07
N ARG A 759 37.30 11.13 7.94
CA ARG A 759 36.30 10.58 8.87
C ARG A 759 36.47 10.96 10.34
N LYS A 760 36.81 12.23 10.58
CA LYS A 760 36.94 12.77 11.96
C LYS A 760 35.60 12.80 12.69
N GLY A 761 34.52 13.03 11.95
CA GLY A 761 33.16 13.16 12.44
C GLY A 761 32.88 14.45 13.21
N VAL A 762 31.71 14.49 13.84
CA VAL A 762 31.06 15.73 14.33
C VAL A 762 31.79 16.46 15.46
N GLN A 763 32.73 15.83 16.18
CA GLN A 763 33.49 16.46 17.27
C GLN A 763 34.86 17.01 16.83
N ALA A 764 35.22 16.92 15.55
CA ALA A 764 36.54 17.29 15.03
C ALA A 764 37.06 18.65 15.49
N ASP A 765 36.24 19.69 15.30
CA ASP A 765 36.62 21.08 15.63
C ASP A 765 36.69 21.31 17.14
N LYS A 766 35.78 20.68 17.90
CA LYS A 766 35.73 20.84 19.36
C LYS A 766 36.96 20.21 20.02
N VAL A 767 37.41 19.06 19.53
CA VAL A 767 38.63 18.39 20.03
C VAL A 767 39.87 19.21 19.64
N LEU A 768 39.98 19.65 18.38
CA LEU A 768 41.09 20.51 17.94
C LEU A 768 41.14 21.82 18.77
N GLN A 769 40.01 22.47 18.97
CA GLN A 769 39.94 23.72 19.74
C GLN A 769 40.44 23.52 21.18
N ARG A 770 40.08 22.40 21.83
CA ARG A 770 40.58 22.06 23.18
C ARG A 770 42.10 21.87 23.19
N PHE A 771 42.64 21.16 22.20
CA PHE A 771 44.09 21.00 22.04
C PHE A 771 44.79 22.34 21.86
N LEU A 772 44.31 23.19 20.94
CA LEU A 772 44.88 24.51 20.68
C LEU A 772 44.84 25.42 21.91
N GLN A 773 43.76 25.36 22.70
CA GLN A 773 43.65 26.08 23.97
C GLN A 773 44.69 25.62 24.99
N ALA A 774 44.94 24.31 25.10
CA ALA A 774 45.97 23.77 25.98
C ALA A 774 47.38 24.26 25.59
N GLN A 775 47.63 24.52 24.30
CA GLN A 775 48.91 24.99 23.78
C GLN A 775 49.18 26.50 23.98
N VAL A 776 48.17 27.31 24.36
CA VAL A 776 48.31 28.77 24.50
C VAL A 776 49.35 29.16 25.56
N ALA A 777 49.36 28.46 26.70
CA ALA A 777 50.31 28.74 27.78
C ALA A 777 51.75 28.43 27.35
N THR A 778 51.94 27.31 26.64
CA THR A 778 53.23 26.89 26.08
C THR A 778 53.74 27.89 25.04
N GLU A 779 52.89 28.30 24.11
CA GLU A 779 53.23 29.30 23.08
C GLU A 779 53.65 30.63 23.71
N LYS A 780 52.94 31.08 24.76
CA LYS A 780 53.28 32.30 25.50
C LYS A 780 54.65 32.19 26.19
N SER A 781 54.99 31.03 26.75
CA SER A 781 56.30 30.78 27.38
C SER A 781 57.45 30.79 26.37
N ILE A 782 57.26 30.14 25.21
CA ILE A 782 58.22 30.16 24.10
C ILE A 782 58.43 31.60 23.61
N LEU A 783 57.35 32.36 23.41
CA LEU A 783 57.42 33.76 23.00
C LEU A 783 58.17 34.66 23.98
N GLN A 784 57.98 34.44 25.30
CA GLN A 784 58.70 35.19 26.32
C GLN A 784 60.20 34.87 26.31
N THR A 785 60.54 33.60 26.10
CA THR A 785 61.94 33.13 26.01
C THR A 785 62.62 33.67 24.76
N ASP A 786 61.97 33.61 23.61
CA ASP A 786 62.46 34.15 22.34
C ASP A 786 62.66 35.69 22.42
N LYS A 787 61.73 36.40 23.06
CA LYS A 787 61.85 37.85 23.32
C LYS A 787 63.02 38.17 24.26
N ALA A 788 63.26 37.37 25.29
CA ALA A 788 64.38 37.55 26.21
C ALA A 788 65.75 37.22 25.57
N LEU A 789 65.78 36.34 24.56
CA LEU A 789 66.98 35.99 23.79
C LEU A 789 67.28 36.98 22.65
N THR A 790 66.30 37.81 22.29
CA THR A 790 66.33 38.69 21.12
C THR A 790 66.16 40.16 21.53
N ASP A 791 67.02 40.69 22.40
CA ASP A 791 66.99 42.12 22.72
C ASP A 791 67.84 42.95 21.74
N GLY A 792 67.16 43.59 20.78
CA GLY A 792 67.74 44.45 19.76
C GLY A 792 66.74 45.22 18.89
N GLN A 793 65.72 45.85 19.51
CA GLN A 793 64.83 46.93 19.03
C GLN A 793 64.02 46.82 17.71
N LYS A 794 62.71 47.12 17.88
CA LYS A 794 61.66 47.59 16.95
C LYS A 794 60.91 46.56 16.07
N ALA A 795 59.74 46.13 16.55
CA ALA A 795 58.55 45.90 15.70
C ALA A 795 57.22 45.80 16.50
N ILE A 796 56.95 46.73 17.44
CA ILE A 796 55.68 46.79 18.18
C ILE A 796 54.49 47.22 17.29
N ALA A 797 54.78 47.70 16.06
CA ALA A 797 53.77 48.14 15.09
C ALA A 797 53.26 47.01 14.17
N GLU A 798 54.06 45.99 13.84
CA GLU A 798 53.63 44.85 13.00
C GLU A 798 52.80 43.82 13.77
N GLU A 799 53.00 43.70 15.09
CA GLU A 799 52.30 42.72 15.93
C GLU A 799 50.84 43.14 16.24
N ARG A 800 50.54 44.45 16.31
CA ARG A 800 49.15 44.95 16.46
C ARG A 800 48.32 44.76 15.19
N ALA A 801 48.90 44.96 14.01
CA ALA A 801 48.21 44.72 12.73
C ALA A 801 47.92 43.23 12.50
N ARG A 802 48.84 42.33 12.90
CA ARG A 802 48.58 40.87 12.90
C ARG A 802 47.54 40.46 13.94
N LYS A 803 47.49 41.12 15.10
CA LYS A 803 46.50 40.82 16.14
C LYS A 803 45.08 41.23 15.72
N GLU A 804 44.91 42.39 15.09
CA GLU A 804 43.62 42.80 14.50
C GLU A 804 43.21 41.92 13.31
N ALA A 805 44.16 41.49 12.46
CA ALA A 805 43.87 40.55 11.38
C ALA A 805 43.47 39.17 11.90
N ALA A 806 44.11 38.70 12.98
CA ALA A 806 43.76 37.44 13.65
C ALA A 806 42.40 37.52 14.36
N GLU A 807 42.08 38.63 15.04
CA GLU A 807 40.76 38.84 15.65
C GLU A 807 39.66 38.91 14.59
N LYS A 808 39.87 39.61 13.46
CA LYS A 808 38.91 39.60 12.34
C LYS A 808 38.75 38.23 11.69
N ALA A 809 39.83 37.46 11.57
CA ALA A 809 39.76 36.09 11.06
C ALA A 809 38.99 35.18 12.04
N GLN A 810 39.21 35.34 13.35
CA GLN A 810 38.51 34.58 14.39
C GLN A 810 37.02 34.94 14.48
N GLU A 811 36.66 36.20 14.27
CA GLU A 811 35.26 36.64 14.21
C GLU A 811 34.56 36.07 12.96
N ARG A 812 35.24 36.05 11.80
CA ARG A 812 34.72 35.39 10.58
C ARG A 812 34.51 33.90 10.77
N LEU A 813 35.48 33.20 11.39
CA LEU A 813 35.38 31.78 11.69
C LEU A 813 34.23 31.47 12.66
N LYS A 814 34.03 32.31 13.69
CA LYS A 814 32.85 32.23 14.56
C LYS A 814 31.54 32.41 13.80
N GLN A 815 31.53 33.32 12.82
CA GLN A 815 30.34 33.63 12.05
C GLN A 815 30.02 32.52 11.03
N GLU A 816 31.03 31.92 10.42
CA GLU A 816 30.89 30.69 9.61
C GLU A 816 30.41 29.51 10.45
N LEU A 817 30.96 29.30 11.65
CA LEU A 817 30.52 28.25 12.57
C LEU A 817 29.07 28.45 13.03
N LEU A 818 28.66 29.71 13.25
CA LEU A 818 27.28 30.04 13.59
C LEU A 818 26.33 29.76 12.42
N ASN A 819 26.74 30.10 11.20
CA ASN A 819 25.97 29.81 9.99
C ASN A 819 25.88 28.30 9.73
N GLN A 820 26.95 27.53 9.95
CA GLN A 820 26.92 26.07 9.89
C GLN A 820 25.94 25.49 10.90
N LYS A 821 25.97 25.94 12.16
CA LYS A 821 24.99 25.51 13.17
C LYS A 821 23.55 25.85 12.80
N LEU A 822 23.32 27.01 12.19
CA LEU A 822 21.98 27.40 11.74
C LEU A 822 21.51 26.51 10.59
N GLN A 823 22.40 26.22 9.63
CA GLN A 823 22.11 25.33 8.51
C GLN A 823 21.87 23.89 8.96
N GLU A 824 22.63 23.40 9.95
CA GLU A 824 22.41 22.10 10.60
C GLU A 824 21.04 22.05 11.30
N GLN A 825 20.63 23.12 11.99
CA GLN A 825 19.29 23.21 12.59
C GLN A 825 18.18 23.24 11.54
N GLU A 826 18.37 23.94 10.42
CA GLU A 826 17.40 23.96 9.32
C GLU A 826 17.27 22.58 8.66
N GLN A 827 18.39 21.89 8.44
CA GLN A 827 18.41 20.53 7.91
C GLN A 827 17.78 19.52 8.88
N GLN A 828 18.03 19.65 10.20
CA GLN A 828 17.34 18.87 11.23
C GLN A 828 15.83 19.04 11.15
N LEU A 829 15.37 20.29 11.04
CA LEU A 829 13.93 20.59 10.94
C LEU A 829 13.33 20.04 9.64
N ALA A 830 14.06 20.12 8.53
CA ALA A 830 13.62 19.61 7.23
C ALA A 830 13.53 18.09 7.19
N ALA A 831 14.54 17.37 7.70
CA ALA A 831 14.53 15.92 7.79
C ALA A 831 13.41 15.40 8.70
N GLN A 832 13.19 16.07 9.84
CA GLN A 832 12.07 15.75 10.73
C GLN A 832 10.72 15.93 10.02
N LYS A 833 10.55 17.05 9.29
CA LYS A 833 9.33 17.31 8.50
C LYS A 833 9.10 16.25 7.44
N GLY A 834 10.16 15.80 6.74
CA GLY A 834 10.07 14.75 5.72
C GLY A 834 9.57 13.42 6.30
N SER A 835 10.19 12.94 7.38
CA SER A 835 9.76 11.72 8.08
C SER A 835 8.31 11.81 8.57
N PHE A 836 7.93 12.93 9.20
CA PHE A 836 6.55 13.12 9.64
C PHE A 836 5.55 13.12 8.49
N GLN A 837 5.90 13.71 7.34
CA GLN A 837 5.03 13.74 6.17
C GLN A 837 4.79 12.34 5.61
N GLU A 838 5.83 11.53 5.49
CA GLU A 838 5.70 10.13 5.04
C GLU A 838 4.85 9.30 6.01
N ASN A 839 5.02 9.50 7.32
CA ASN A 839 4.20 8.84 8.34
C ASN A 839 2.71 9.20 8.22
N ILE A 840 2.40 10.47 7.92
CA ILE A 840 1.03 10.93 7.65
C ILE A 840 0.50 10.24 6.39
N ASP A 841 1.28 10.19 5.31
CA ASP A 841 0.84 9.62 4.04
C ASP A 841 0.60 8.09 4.15
N GLN A 842 1.42 7.37 4.92
CA GLN A 842 1.21 5.94 5.21
C GLN A 842 -0.04 5.70 6.06
N LEU A 843 -0.26 6.52 7.11
CA LEU A 843 -1.45 6.43 7.96
C LEU A 843 -2.73 6.73 7.15
N ARG A 844 -2.69 7.73 6.27
CA ARG A 844 -3.81 8.07 5.37
C ARG A 844 -4.21 6.87 4.51
N LYS A 845 -3.24 6.25 3.82
CA LYS A 845 -3.47 5.06 2.98
C LYS A 845 -4.02 3.86 3.75
N LYS A 846 -3.72 3.73 5.05
CA LYS A 846 -4.26 2.66 5.90
C LYS A 846 -5.71 2.95 6.28
N LEU A 847 -5.99 4.16 6.79
CA LEU A 847 -7.35 4.60 7.15
C LEU A 847 -8.31 4.56 5.95
N GLU A 848 -7.86 4.98 4.77
CA GLU A 848 -8.65 4.91 3.53
C GLU A 848 -9.07 3.47 3.20
N ARG A 849 -8.16 2.50 3.34
CA ARG A 849 -8.45 1.08 3.10
C ARG A 849 -9.42 0.49 4.13
N GLU A 850 -9.25 0.84 5.40
CA GLU A 850 -10.14 0.42 6.50
C GLU A 850 -11.55 1.00 6.31
N LEU A 851 -11.64 2.29 5.93
CA LEU A 851 -12.90 2.97 5.63
C LEU A 851 -13.63 2.37 4.42
N GLU A 852 -12.92 2.13 3.31
CA GLU A 852 -13.50 1.47 2.15
C GLU A 852 -14.08 0.10 2.49
N TYR A 853 -13.37 -0.67 3.33
CA TYR A 853 -13.85 -1.98 3.75
C TYR A 853 -15.12 -1.87 4.62
N ARG A 854 -15.11 -0.99 5.62
CA ARG A 854 -16.25 -0.75 6.52
C ARG A 854 -17.51 -0.33 5.75
N LEU A 855 -17.37 0.60 4.80
CA LEU A 855 -18.45 1.02 3.91
C LEU A 855 -18.99 -0.13 3.06
N ARG A 856 -18.13 -1.00 2.53
CA ARG A 856 -18.56 -2.18 1.77
C ARG A 856 -19.36 -3.16 2.64
N GLU A 857 -18.94 -3.41 3.88
CA GLU A 857 -19.69 -4.27 4.81
C GLU A 857 -21.04 -3.70 5.19
N GLN A 858 -21.10 -2.41 5.57
CA GLN A 858 -22.35 -1.74 5.92
C GLN A 858 -23.33 -1.75 4.74
N ASN A 859 -22.86 -1.49 3.52
CA ASN A 859 -23.67 -1.56 2.30
C ASN A 859 -24.18 -2.99 2.02
N MET A 860 -23.33 -4.00 2.19
CA MET A 860 -23.74 -5.41 2.05
C MET A 860 -24.81 -5.79 3.08
N MET A 861 -24.70 -5.28 4.32
CA MET A 861 -25.70 -5.50 5.36
C MET A 861 -27.03 -4.83 5.02
N LEU A 862 -26.98 -3.58 4.53
CA LEU A 862 -28.16 -2.84 4.09
C LEU A 862 -28.90 -3.57 2.96
N GLU A 863 -28.18 -4.04 1.94
CA GLU A 863 -28.76 -4.81 0.83
C GLU A 863 -29.49 -6.07 1.32
N ARG A 864 -28.89 -6.79 2.28
CA ARG A 864 -29.49 -7.99 2.88
C ARG A 864 -30.75 -7.68 3.68
N LYS A 865 -30.76 -6.60 4.47
CA LYS A 865 -31.95 -6.18 5.23
C LYS A 865 -33.07 -5.74 4.28
N LEU A 866 -32.75 -5.00 3.22
CA LEU A 866 -33.72 -4.62 2.18
C LEU A 866 -34.35 -5.85 1.51
N LYS A 867 -33.56 -6.86 1.16
CA LYS A 867 -34.09 -8.12 0.60
C LYS A 867 -34.98 -8.87 1.58
N THR A 868 -34.64 -8.87 2.87
CA THR A 868 -35.47 -9.48 3.93
C THR A 868 -36.77 -8.71 4.10
N GLN A 869 -36.73 -7.38 4.02
CA GLN A 869 -37.89 -6.51 4.07
C GLN A 869 -38.86 -6.76 2.92
N GLU A 870 -38.37 -6.88 1.68
CA GLU A 870 -39.21 -7.18 0.51
C GLU A 870 -40.03 -8.47 0.71
N VAL A 871 -39.39 -9.50 1.27
CA VAL A 871 -40.06 -10.77 1.61
C VAL A 871 -41.08 -10.62 2.74
N LEU A 872 -40.83 -9.72 3.70
CA LEU A 872 -41.76 -9.42 4.80
C LEU A 872 -42.95 -8.59 4.33
N LEU A 873 -42.77 -7.61 3.44
CA LEU A 873 -43.84 -6.78 2.86
C LEU A 873 -44.77 -7.59 1.96
N GLY A 874 -44.25 -8.59 1.23
CA GLY A 874 -45.07 -9.53 0.46
C GLY A 874 -45.93 -10.48 1.31
N LYS A 875 -45.76 -10.48 2.64
CA LYS A 875 -46.49 -11.33 3.60
C LYS A 875 -47.19 -10.39 4.62
N VAL A 876 -48.38 -10.74 5.12
CA VAL A 876 -49.18 -9.83 5.98
C VAL A 876 -48.57 -9.67 7.39
N PHE A 877 -47.45 -8.96 7.53
CA PHE A 877 -46.67 -8.78 8.76
C PHE A 877 -46.27 -7.31 9.00
N GLU A 878 -47.24 -6.40 9.01
CA GLU A 878 -47.05 -4.93 9.08
C GLU A 878 -46.13 -4.47 10.22
N ARG A 879 -46.43 -4.83 11.50
CA ARG A 879 -45.58 -4.43 12.65
C ARG A 879 -44.11 -4.88 12.56
N ARG A 880 -43.87 -6.03 11.93
CA ARG A 880 -42.50 -6.57 11.77
C ARG A 880 -41.76 -5.85 10.65
N SER A 881 -42.47 -5.48 9.58
CA SER A 881 -41.94 -4.62 8.53
C SER A 881 -41.59 -3.22 9.07
N GLU A 882 -42.39 -2.68 9.98
CA GLU A 882 -42.11 -1.39 10.64
C GLU A 882 -40.83 -1.44 11.48
N LYS A 883 -40.62 -2.52 12.27
CA LYS A 883 -39.38 -2.72 13.03
C LYS A 883 -38.16 -2.83 12.11
N MET A 884 -38.26 -3.61 11.03
CA MET A 884 -37.20 -3.73 10.02
C MET A 884 -36.91 -2.39 9.31
N ASN A 885 -37.93 -1.56 9.06
CA ASN A 885 -37.75 -0.20 8.53
C ASN A 885 -36.94 0.67 9.46
N ALA A 886 -37.23 0.65 10.76
CA ALA A 886 -36.47 1.41 11.75
C ALA A 886 -34.99 0.99 11.78
N GLU A 887 -34.70 -0.30 11.65
CA GLU A 887 -33.32 -0.81 11.55
C GLU A 887 -32.63 -0.39 10.24
N ILE A 888 -33.35 -0.41 9.12
CA ILE A 888 -32.84 0.04 7.81
C ILE A 888 -32.53 1.54 7.85
N ASP A 889 -33.41 2.34 8.43
CA ASP A 889 -33.20 3.78 8.57
C ASP A 889 -32.05 4.08 9.53
N HIS A 890 -31.89 3.30 10.60
CA HIS A 890 -30.73 3.38 11.48
C HIS A 890 -29.41 3.05 10.73
N LEU A 891 -29.37 1.97 9.95
CA LEU A 891 -28.18 1.63 9.14
C LEU A 891 -27.88 2.69 8.08
N ARG A 892 -28.90 3.27 7.43
CA ARG A 892 -28.73 4.38 6.49
C ARG A 892 -28.14 5.60 7.18
N ASN A 893 -28.58 5.90 8.41
CA ASN A 893 -28.03 6.98 9.22
C ASN A 893 -26.58 6.68 9.63
N ILE A 894 -26.24 5.44 9.98
CA ILE A 894 -24.85 5.04 10.24
C ILE A 894 -23.98 5.21 8.99
N ILE A 895 -24.43 4.75 7.81
CA ILE A 895 -23.69 4.88 6.56
C ILE A 895 -23.48 6.36 6.20
N ALA A 896 -24.55 7.16 6.28
CA ALA A 896 -24.49 8.61 6.02
C ALA A 896 -23.59 9.33 7.04
N GLY A 897 -23.65 8.92 8.32
CA GLY A 897 -22.79 9.41 9.38
C GLY A 897 -21.32 9.03 9.17
N THR A 898 -21.03 7.79 8.75
CA THR A 898 -19.66 7.33 8.46
C THR A 898 -19.05 8.15 7.32
N ASP A 899 -19.84 8.56 6.32
CA ASP A 899 -19.40 9.42 5.22
C ASP A 899 -19.09 10.87 5.68
N SER A 900 -19.85 11.39 6.66
CA SER A 900 -19.75 12.79 7.14
C SER A 900 -18.89 13.03 8.39
N ASP A 901 -18.89 12.10 9.35
CA ASP A 901 -18.13 12.19 10.60
C ASP A 901 -16.69 11.70 10.44
N ASP A 902 -16.41 10.75 9.53
CA ASP A 902 -15.03 10.27 9.33
C ASP A 902 -14.20 11.25 8.50
N THR A 903 -14.80 12.02 7.58
CA THR A 903 -14.15 13.20 6.99
C THR A 903 -13.79 14.21 8.07
N HIS A 904 -14.66 14.42 9.06
CA HIS A 904 -14.41 15.31 10.19
C HIS A 904 -13.42 14.73 11.22
N TRP A 905 -13.39 13.41 11.47
CA TRP A 905 -12.39 12.73 12.32
C TRP A 905 -11.03 12.74 11.65
N VAL A 906 -10.90 12.39 10.38
CA VAL A 906 -9.62 12.48 9.65
C VAL A 906 -9.07 13.91 9.73
N VAL A 907 -9.93 14.92 9.53
CA VAL A 907 -9.56 16.33 9.70
C VAL A 907 -9.23 16.68 11.16
N LYS A 908 -9.96 16.17 12.15
CA LYS A 908 -9.73 16.43 13.58
C LYS A 908 -8.49 15.71 14.12
N ALA A 909 -8.20 14.50 13.65
CA ALA A 909 -6.97 13.76 13.90
C ALA A 909 -5.79 14.48 13.27
N PHE A 910 -5.94 14.97 12.05
CA PHE A 910 -4.96 15.83 11.37
C PHE A 910 -4.71 17.14 12.14
N VAL A 911 -5.76 17.84 12.55
CA VAL A 911 -5.67 19.08 13.34
C VAL A 911 -5.05 18.83 14.72
N ASN A 912 -5.45 17.77 15.44
CA ASN A 912 -4.87 17.43 16.74
C ASN A 912 -3.42 16.97 16.64
N PHE A 913 -3.05 16.27 15.57
CA PHE A 913 -1.68 15.89 15.27
C PHE A 913 -0.81 17.12 14.99
N VAL A 914 -1.29 18.04 14.16
CA VAL A 914 -0.63 19.33 13.88
C VAL A 914 -0.50 20.20 15.14
N ILE A 915 -1.55 20.30 15.96
CA ILE A 915 -1.50 21.04 17.25
C ILE A 915 -0.48 20.43 18.21
N ARG A 916 -0.35 19.10 18.24
CA ARG A 916 0.63 18.40 19.09
C ARG A 916 2.05 18.52 18.57
N ILE A 917 2.25 18.55 17.25
CA ILE A 917 3.54 18.90 16.62
C ILE A 917 3.96 20.31 17.02
N ILE A 918 3.06 21.29 16.95
CA ILE A 918 3.34 22.67 17.39
C ILE A 918 3.73 22.72 18.87
N SER A 919 3.07 21.90 19.70
CA SER A 919 3.34 21.82 21.15
C SER A 919 4.64 21.10 21.50
N ALA A 920 5.09 20.14 20.68
CA ALA A 920 6.35 19.43 20.84
C ALA A 920 7.56 20.24 20.33
N ILE A 921 7.36 21.06 19.29
CA ILE A 921 8.37 21.97 18.75
C ILE A 921 8.58 23.18 19.68
N PHE A 922 7.54 23.61 20.41
CA PHE A 922 7.60 24.70 21.38
C PHE A 922 7.25 24.24 22.80
N PRO A 923 8.19 23.61 23.55
CA PRO A 923 7.97 23.32 24.96
C PRO A 923 7.77 24.64 25.73
N ARG A 924 6.70 24.72 26.53
CA ARG A 924 6.26 25.89 27.32
C ARG A 924 7.26 26.43 28.36
N ASN A 925 8.51 25.98 28.40
CA ASN A 925 9.53 26.38 29.39
C ASN A 925 10.75 27.06 28.75
N THR A 926 10.54 28.17 28.04
CA THR A 926 11.59 29.18 27.78
C THR A 926 11.10 30.60 28.07
N SER A 927 10.15 30.74 29.00
CA SER A 927 9.54 32.02 29.34
C SER A 927 9.61 32.24 30.85
N THR A 928 10.79 32.52 31.40
CA THR A 928 10.91 33.27 32.67
C THR A 928 12.34 33.69 33.03
N LEU A 929 13.39 33.02 32.53
CA LEU A 929 14.78 33.37 32.91
C LEU A 929 15.52 34.26 31.91
N PHE A 930 15.08 34.32 30.65
CA PHE A 930 15.76 35.07 29.59
C PHE A 930 15.27 36.52 29.42
N VAL A 931 14.13 36.88 30.01
CA VAL A 931 13.51 38.22 29.84
C VAL A 931 14.06 39.27 30.81
N ARG A 932 14.86 38.90 31.82
CA ARG A 932 15.23 39.84 32.89
C ARG A 932 16.60 40.52 32.75
N ASN A 933 17.48 40.09 31.82
CA ASN A 933 18.86 40.64 31.74
C ASN A 933 19.31 41.21 30.39
N THR A 934 18.44 41.29 29.38
CA THR A 934 18.82 41.80 28.04
C THR A 934 18.03 43.02 27.58
N MET A 935 17.29 43.67 28.49
CA MET A 935 16.45 44.83 28.17
C MET A 935 17.13 46.20 28.43
N TYR A 936 18.46 46.24 28.61
CA TYR A 936 19.21 47.50 28.78
C TYR A 936 20.23 47.81 27.68
N VAL A 937 20.49 46.88 26.73
CA VAL A 937 21.52 47.07 25.69
C VAL A 937 20.93 47.19 24.27
N PHE A 938 19.66 46.86 24.05
CA PHE A 938 19.06 46.81 22.71
C PHE A 938 18.04 47.92 22.39
N TRP A 939 18.05 49.04 23.12
CA TRP A 939 17.13 50.16 22.85
C TRP A 939 17.60 51.14 21.76
N LEU A 940 18.57 50.78 20.90
CA LEU A 940 19.11 51.72 19.89
C LEU A 940 19.26 51.23 18.45
N ARG A 941 18.75 50.05 18.07
CA ARG A 941 18.57 49.69 16.64
C ARG A 941 17.30 48.88 16.44
N GLY A 942 16.21 49.61 16.22
CA GLY A 942 14.94 49.07 15.75
C GLY A 942 14.97 48.66 14.28
N PHE A 943 13.88 48.01 13.87
CA PHE A 943 13.60 47.44 12.54
C PHE A 943 14.35 46.15 12.20
N PHE A 944 13.87 44.99 12.70
CA PHE A 944 13.96 43.74 11.92
C PHE A 944 12.99 42.64 12.41
N TRP A 945 12.56 42.66 13.69
CA TRP A 945 11.74 41.58 14.25
C TRP A 945 10.22 41.74 14.14
N GLY A 946 9.70 42.97 14.03
CA GLY A 946 8.26 43.20 13.86
C GLY A 946 7.72 42.70 12.51
N ALA A 947 8.53 42.77 11.46
CA ALA A 947 8.16 42.28 10.13
C ALA A 947 8.12 40.74 10.09
N PHE A 948 9.03 40.05 10.77
CA PHE A 948 9.11 38.59 10.76
C PHE A 948 7.90 37.94 11.45
N PHE A 949 7.45 38.47 12.59
CA PHE A 949 6.26 37.96 13.27
C PHE A 949 4.96 38.28 12.52
N HIS A 950 4.87 39.43 11.86
CA HIS A 950 3.72 39.76 11.00
C HIS A 950 3.68 38.88 9.74
N PHE A 951 4.85 38.59 9.15
CA PHE A 951 4.94 37.72 7.97
C PHE A 951 4.61 36.27 8.32
N LEU A 952 5.09 35.76 9.46
CA LEU A 952 4.81 34.40 9.91
C LEU A 952 3.34 34.22 10.30
N PHE A 953 2.73 35.19 10.97
CA PHE A 953 1.31 35.17 11.29
C PHE A 953 0.45 35.24 10.02
N PHE A 954 0.81 36.09 9.06
CA PHE A 954 0.11 36.20 7.78
C PHE A 954 0.28 34.94 6.92
N TRP A 955 1.43 34.27 6.99
CA TRP A 955 1.69 33.03 6.26
C TRP A 955 0.95 31.83 6.87
N VAL A 956 0.91 31.73 8.21
CA VAL A 956 0.12 30.71 8.91
C VAL A 956 -1.37 30.90 8.68
N CYS A 957 -1.87 32.14 8.72
CA CYS A 957 -3.28 32.42 8.40
C CYS A 957 -3.61 32.12 6.94
N ASN A 958 -2.72 32.43 5.98
CA ASN A 958 -2.94 32.07 4.57
C ASN A 958 -2.87 30.57 4.33
N LEU A 959 -1.97 29.84 5.01
CA LEU A 959 -1.88 28.39 4.90
C LEU A 959 -3.12 27.70 5.46
N ILE A 960 -3.63 28.17 6.60
CA ILE A 960 -4.91 27.70 7.17
C ILE A 960 -6.06 28.03 6.20
N PHE A 961 -6.08 29.21 5.60
CA PHE A 961 -7.12 29.61 4.65
C PHE A 961 -7.05 28.78 3.35
N TYR A 962 -5.85 28.47 2.86
CA TYR A 962 -5.64 27.66 1.66
C TYR A 962 -6.00 26.20 1.87
N ILE A 963 -5.68 25.64 3.04
CA ILE A 963 -6.09 24.28 3.45
C ILE A 963 -7.60 24.19 3.61
N CYS A 964 -8.24 25.18 4.23
CA CYS A 964 -9.71 25.23 4.36
C CYS A 964 -10.41 25.40 3.00
N PHE A 965 -9.84 26.17 2.06
CA PHE A 965 -10.42 26.41 0.74
C PHE A 965 -10.28 25.21 -0.20
N TYR A 966 -9.17 24.48 -0.10
CA TYR A 966 -8.92 23.26 -0.89
C TYR A 966 -9.74 22.06 -0.40
N TYR A 967 -10.21 22.07 0.85
CA TYR A 967 -11.11 21.04 1.39
C TYR A 967 -12.60 21.33 1.20
N TYR A 968 -12.97 22.58 0.89
CA TYR A 968 -14.37 22.99 0.65
C TYR A 968 -14.73 23.17 -0.84
N SER A 969 -13.76 22.97 -1.75
CA SER A 969 -13.96 22.88 -3.21
C SER A 969 -13.82 21.44 -3.64
#